data_AF-A0A850TA54-F1
#
_entry.id   AF-A0A850TA54-F1
#
_cell.length_a   1.000
_cell.length_b   1.000
_cell.length_c   1.000
_cell.angle_alpha   90.00
_cell.angle_beta   90.00
_cell.angle_gamma   90.00
#
_symmetry.space_group_name_H-M   'P 1'
#
loop_
_entity.id
_entity.type
_entity.pdbx_description
1 polymer ?
#
loop_
_entity_poly.entity_id
_entity_poly.type
_entity_poly.pdbx_seq_one_letter_code
_entity_poly.pdbx_strand_id
1 'polypeptide(L)'
;MNDLLYQSNVRILDIIRVKKLISKKEYQVIKTVLEKERDQGRQPSLDAVETVRDIIQHEILCREFFRYNQIILKLAHQFITNTFSQQLKDIGESEAPKDHRFDDLENILKELQETATDNYLHQRLENIDLALLKRKLIDSSQLEFIYKSAVHLEIKAMDKKFGEIAVKNQFATKQTIDNALSEQTRLYLQSKKNHIIGDILVDQKEMTPEIRDEILLIQNRILEEDWEALLRKSAVSVIQEQEKNALFGAIAIKENLVNEQDIVKALQRQNLERKAFEDNQKQNIDNKAADLKAPQKPRWIGDILVEDYGLSVKNRKKIVAKQLQQKMKIINLKLGGNIKNAHREMIRELDAYFQIHYTKNRLQAFIELNKEIPSSMTSMNIMMWLYQKKITKGIINPAIYRLLENKVKPGDKVLIAKGESPVHDKLIPNLHFKKGDALKPVIVNKKERLASIYRTIGQAGINVNQCFVANHAEAYPIQTGANVIRKKNEFFAVCDGVPSLSEKGVLSISQVIDIPGNLDDNGPRINHDCDVYVHGQILSGKKIKCKELTAAGINGAIVSSEKITVRELVENARLNALGEVHLSSIHNSEVTSLRTILIHKKQTGPAPLHSIYVSRSIIDSDNACIFTDVNITSSMIRARNKIIFRKVRVENNCKIIAGDSLEVIDKKKEIEKIEKEDKRIKEDIQSLEQQLREVFSSLEKKDISNFEAEIKMLNNRNQKTKVDMDRIRDLKKKIRALKKESEKEYNECGDMFINMSRRISAEKKRVAELEQERMLIQEKIMDVYKREKGHPEIDARKAIIAKGTVIQFRFTSQTLASDTTGFVFREEYDTLSRRYEIKQHRW
;
A
#
# COMPACT_ATOMS: atom_id res chain seq x y z
N MET A 1 -5.48 -51.98 25.05
CA MET A 1 -4.29 -51.76 25.91
C MET A 1 -2.99 -52.11 25.17
N ASN A 2 -2.92 -53.26 24.50
CA ASN A 2 -1.75 -53.68 23.72
C ASN A 2 -1.41 -52.73 22.54
N ASP A 3 -2.42 -52.15 21.86
CA ASP A 3 -2.18 -51.16 20.80
C ASP A 3 -1.51 -49.88 21.29
N LEU A 4 -1.92 -49.39 22.47
CA LEU A 4 -1.33 -48.19 23.08
C LEU A 4 0.11 -48.45 23.54
N LEU A 5 0.37 -49.65 24.08
CA LEU A 5 1.73 -50.07 24.47
C LEU A 5 2.64 -50.23 23.24
N TYR A 6 2.14 -50.83 22.16
CA TYR A 6 2.83 -50.92 20.88
C TYR A 6 3.19 -49.53 20.34
N GLN A 7 2.22 -48.62 20.25
CA GLN A 7 2.44 -47.26 19.74
C GLN A 7 3.50 -46.53 20.56
N SER A 8 3.46 -46.64 21.88
CA SER A 8 4.43 -45.96 22.72
C SER A 8 5.84 -46.58 22.65
N ASN A 9 5.94 -47.90 22.52
CA ASN A 9 7.23 -48.55 22.29
C ASN A 9 7.83 -48.18 20.91
N VAL A 10 6.99 -48.02 19.88
CA VAL A 10 7.43 -47.51 18.57
C VAL A 10 7.93 -46.06 18.66
N ARG A 11 7.25 -45.20 19.45
CA ARG A 11 7.68 -43.82 19.69
C ARG A 11 9.07 -43.74 20.31
N ILE A 12 9.34 -44.60 21.29
CA ILE A 12 10.66 -44.68 21.93
C ILE A 12 11.71 -45.21 20.95
N LEU A 13 11.39 -46.24 20.15
CA LEU A 13 12.28 -46.75 19.11
C LEU A 13 12.62 -45.71 18.05
N ASP A 14 11.68 -44.85 17.67
CA ASP A 14 11.91 -43.76 16.75
C ASP A 14 12.92 -42.75 17.33
N ILE A 15 12.86 -42.45 18.62
CA ILE A 15 13.84 -41.58 19.30
C ILE A 15 15.21 -42.26 19.41
N ILE A 16 15.25 -43.55 19.74
CA ILE A 16 16.49 -44.35 19.77
C ILE A 16 17.13 -44.39 18.38
N ARG A 17 16.31 -44.50 17.31
CA ARG A 17 16.75 -44.41 15.91
C ARG A 17 17.31 -43.03 15.58
N VAL A 18 16.63 -41.95 15.99
CA VAL A 18 17.11 -40.57 15.80
C VAL A 18 18.47 -40.35 16.50
N LYS A 19 18.66 -40.96 17.67
CA LYS A 19 19.94 -40.95 18.42
C LYS A 19 21.00 -41.92 17.90
N LYS A 20 20.68 -42.71 16.87
CA LYS A 20 21.58 -43.66 16.19
C LYS A 20 22.10 -44.79 17.08
N LEU A 21 21.34 -45.18 18.10
CA LEU A 21 21.67 -46.33 18.92
C LEU A 21 21.31 -47.65 18.20
N ILE A 22 20.45 -47.59 17.18
CA ILE A 22 20.12 -48.68 16.27
C ILE A 22 20.07 -48.19 14.82
N SER A 23 20.42 -49.07 13.87
CA SER A 23 20.29 -48.84 12.44
C SER A 23 18.83 -48.92 11.96
N LYS A 24 18.56 -48.44 10.74
CA LYS A 24 17.23 -48.55 10.13
C LYS A 24 16.81 -50.01 9.90
N LYS A 25 17.77 -50.91 9.67
CA LYS A 25 17.50 -52.35 9.51
C LYS A 25 17.09 -52.98 10.85
N GLU A 26 17.86 -52.71 11.90
CA GLU A 26 17.55 -53.14 13.27
C GLU A 26 16.22 -52.56 13.77
N TYR A 27 15.94 -51.28 13.46
CA TYR A 27 14.65 -50.66 13.74
C TYR A 27 13.48 -51.39 13.08
N GLN A 28 13.59 -51.76 11.79
CA GLN A 28 12.53 -52.49 11.11
C GLN A 28 12.37 -53.90 11.65
N VAL A 29 13.47 -54.59 11.96
CA VAL A 29 13.45 -55.91 12.59
C VAL A 29 12.71 -55.85 13.94
N ILE A 30 13.09 -54.92 14.82
CA ILE A 30 12.43 -54.76 16.13
C ILE A 30 10.96 -54.37 15.97
N LYS A 31 10.65 -53.47 15.02
CA LYS A 31 9.27 -53.04 14.76
C LYS A 31 8.39 -54.19 14.28
N THR A 32 8.85 -55.01 13.34
CA THR A 32 8.13 -56.18 12.84
C THR A 32 7.92 -57.22 13.93
N VAL A 33 8.89 -57.39 14.85
CA VAL A 33 8.73 -58.29 16.00
C VAL A 33 7.66 -57.78 16.97
N LEU A 34 7.64 -56.47 17.27
CA LEU A 34 6.61 -55.86 18.11
C LEU A 34 5.22 -55.89 17.46
N GLU A 35 5.12 -55.75 16.14
CA GLU A 35 3.86 -55.90 15.38
C GLU A 35 3.32 -57.32 15.49
N LYS A 36 4.21 -58.32 15.35
CA LYS A 36 3.83 -59.74 15.47
C LYS A 36 3.34 -60.11 16.87
N GLU A 37 3.98 -59.60 17.93
CA GLU A 37 3.53 -59.81 19.31
C GLU A 37 2.16 -59.18 19.59
N ARG A 38 1.91 -57.98 19.03
CA ARG A 38 0.61 -57.30 19.10
C ARG A 38 -0.48 -58.12 18.40
N ASP A 39 -0.23 -58.56 17.17
CA ASP A 39 -1.20 -59.29 16.34
C ASP A 39 -1.53 -60.68 16.91
N GLN A 40 -0.63 -61.25 17.72
CA GLN A 40 -0.84 -62.49 18.48
C GLN A 40 -1.53 -62.30 19.84
N GLY A 41 -1.90 -61.06 20.20
CA GLY A 41 -2.57 -60.74 21.47
C GLY A 41 -1.66 -60.72 22.71
N ARG A 42 -0.34 -60.86 22.53
CA ARG A 42 0.66 -60.78 23.62
C ARG A 42 1.01 -59.33 23.93
N GLN A 43 1.61 -59.07 25.10
CA GLN A 43 2.06 -57.73 25.46
C GLN A 43 3.35 -57.39 24.71
N PRO A 44 3.36 -56.40 23.80
CA PRO A 44 4.53 -56.03 23.03
C PRO A 44 5.53 -55.29 23.93
N SER A 45 6.41 -56.01 24.61
CA SER A 45 7.44 -55.46 25.49
C SER A 45 8.80 -55.39 24.77
N LEU A 46 9.49 -54.25 24.92
CA LEU A 46 10.84 -54.05 24.39
C LEU A 46 11.92 -54.84 25.15
N ASP A 47 11.57 -55.42 26.29
CA ASP A 47 12.51 -56.14 27.17
C ASP A 47 12.27 -57.65 27.21
N ALA A 48 11.03 -58.10 27.03
CA ALA A 48 10.69 -59.52 27.08
C ALA A 48 11.12 -60.30 25.83
N VAL A 49 11.52 -59.60 24.77
CA VAL A 49 11.84 -60.18 23.45
C VAL A 49 13.35 -60.31 23.29
N GLU A 50 13.84 -61.56 23.20
CA GLU A 50 15.27 -61.92 23.13
C GLU A 50 16.00 -61.21 21.97
N THR A 51 15.35 -61.11 20.80
CA THR A 51 15.88 -60.43 19.61
C THR A 51 16.13 -58.93 19.80
N VAL A 52 15.46 -58.30 20.77
CA VAL A 52 15.65 -56.87 21.09
C VAL A 52 16.84 -56.68 22.03
N ARG A 53 17.06 -57.60 22.99
CA ARG A 53 18.22 -57.57 23.91
C ARG A 53 19.54 -57.78 23.19
N ASP A 54 19.55 -58.56 22.12
CA ASP A 54 20.74 -58.77 21.29
C ASP A 54 21.16 -57.50 20.52
N ILE A 55 20.20 -56.61 20.24
CA ILE A 55 20.42 -55.38 19.47
C ILE A 55 20.71 -54.19 20.40
N ILE A 56 20.01 -54.09 21.54
CA ILE A 56 20.17 -53.00 22.50
C ILE A 56 20.37 -53.57 23.90
N GLN A 57 21.50 -53.23 24.54
CA GLN A 57 21.75 -53.59 25.93
C GLN A 57 20.67 -53.01 26.86
N HIS A 58 20.19 -53.84 27.79
CA HIS A 58 19.11 -53.48 28.72
C HIS A 58 19.37 -52.16 29.48
N GLU A 59 20.59 -51.93 29.94
CA GLU A 59 20.98 -50.68 30.64
C GLU A 59 20.83 -49.42 29.76
N ILE A 60 21.18 -49.53 28.47
CA ILE A 60 21.06 -48.43 27.50
C ILE A 60 19.58 -48.16 27.24
N LEU A 61 18.77 -49.22 27.13
CA LEU A 61 17.33 -49.13 26.95
C LEU A 61 16.66 -48.44 28.15
N CYS A 62 16.96 -48.85 29.39
CA CYS A 62 16.46 -48.22 30.62
C CYS A 62 16.82 -46.74 30.70
N ARG A 63 18.06 -46.37 30.34
CA ARG A 63 18.51 -44.96 30.36
C ARG A 63 17.76 -44.10 29.35
N GLU A 64 17.53 -44.61 28.14
CA GLU A 64 16.79 -43.85 27.12
C GLU A 64 15.29 -43.82 27.39
N PHE A 65 14.71 -44.86 27.99
CA PHE A 65 13.35 -44.85 28.51
C PHE A 65 13.16 -43.78 29.59
N PHE A 66 14.09 -43.71 30.55
CA PHE A 66 14.04 -42.70 31.60
C PHE A 66 14.13 -41.28 31.02
N ARG A 67 15.05 -41.04 30.07
CA ARG A 67 15.16 -39.75 29.39
C ARG A 67 13.90 -39.39 28.61
N TYR A 68 13.33 -40.34 27.88
CA TYR A 68 12.06 -40.15 27.18
C TYR A 68 10.95 -39.75 28.16
N ASN A 69 10.77 -40.52 29.24
CA ASN A 69 9.76 -40.26 30.26
C ASN A 69 9.93 -38.86 30.88
N GLN A 70 11.17 -38.43 31.16
CA GLN A 70 11.45 -37.09 31.68
C GLN A 70 11.10 -35.97 30.69
N ILE A 71 11.38 -36.16 29.39
CA ILE A 71 11.02 -35.19 28.35
C ILE A 71 9.50 -35.09 28.20
N ILE A 72 8.82 -36.23 28.12
CA ILE A 72 7.36 -36.28 27.99
C ILE A 72 6.66 -35.68 29.21
N LEU A 73 7.12 -35.99 30.43
CA LEU A 73 6.55 -35.40 31.65
C LEU A 73 6.73 -33.88 31.70
N LYS A 74 7.91 -33.36 31.35
CA LYS A 74 8.15 -31.91 31.31
C LYS A 74 7.28 -31.22 30.26
N LEU A 75 7.16 -31.81 29.07
CA LEU A 75 6.33 -31.25 28.00
C LEU A 75 4.83 -31.36 28.33
N ALA A 76 4.40 -32.44 28.96
CA ALA A 76 3.03 -32.60 29.45
C ALA A 76 2.71 -31.57 30.53
N HIS A 77 3.59 -31.39 31.52
CA HIS A 77 3.45 -30.37 32.55
C HIS A 77 3.35 -28.96 31.95
N GLN A 78 4.24 -28.62 31.00
CA GLN A 78 4.22 -27.33 30.33
C GLN A 78 2.95 -27.14 29.47
N PHE A 79 2.51 -28.18 28.77
CA PHE A 79 1.28 -28.15 27.98
C PHE A 79 0.04 -27.93 28.85
N ILE A 80 -0.06 -28.68 29.95
CA ILE A 80 -1.15 -28.57 30.93
C ILE A 80 -1.16 -27.16 31.53
N THR A 81 -0.02 -26.67 32.03
CA THR A 81 0.12 -25.33 32.64
C THR A 81 -0.30 -24.21 31.69
N ASN A 82 0.11 -24.28 30.42
CA ASN A 82 -0.26 -23.30 29.41
C ASN A 82 -1.76 -23.36 29.07
N THR A 83 -2.34 -24.56 29.01
CA THR A 83 -3.77 -24.75 28.74
C THR A 83 -4.62 -24.19 29.89
N PHE A 84 -4.23 -24.47 31.15
CA PHE A 84 -4.87 -23.90 32.34
C PHE A 84 -4.76 -22.37 32.39
N SER A 85 -3.56 -21.83 32.12
CA SER A 85 -3.34 -20.38 32.07
C SER A 85 -4.18 -19.67 31.00
N GLN A 86 -4.47 -20.36 29.90
CA GLN A 86 -5.31 -19.85 28.80
C GLN A 86 -6.80 -19.93 29.16
N GLN A 87 -7.24 -21.03 29.79
CA GLN A 87 -8.59 -21.17 30.32
C GLN A 87 -8.91 -20.13 31.41
N LEU A 88 -7.96 -19.81 32.28
CA LEU A 88 -8.10 -18.74 33.29
C LEU A 88 -8.25 -17.35 32.67
N LYS A 89 -7.60 -17.09 31.53
CA LYS A 89 -7.74 -15.82 30.79
C LYS A 89 -9.09 -15.68 30.08
N ASP A 90 -9.66 -16.80 29.60
CA ASP A 90 -10.93 -16.81 28.87
C ASP A 90 -12.16 -16.66 29.80
N ILE A 91 -12.02 -16.94 31.11
CA ILE A 91 -13.13 -16.89 32.09
C ILE A 91 -13.41 -15.46 32.61
N GLY A 92 -12.53 -14.49 32.36
CA GLY A 92 -12.73 -13.08 32.74
C GLY A 92 -12.53 -12.83 34.24
N GLU A 93 -11.93 -11.69 34.57
CA GLU A 93 -11.60 -11.26 35.94
C GLU A 93 -12.86 -11.16 36.83
N SER A 94 -13.13 -12.21 37.59
CA SER A 94 -13.97 -12.16 38.78
C SER A 94 -13.42 -13.17 39.78
N GLU A 95 -12.77 -12.66 40.82
CA GLU A 95 -12.36 -13.32 42.07
C GLU A 95 -11.95 -14.79 41.96
N ALA A 96 -10.66 -15.05 41.80
CA ALA A 96 -10.08 -16.39 41.85
C ALA A 96 -10.36 -17.05 43.22
N PRO A 97 -11.13 -18.15 43.30
CA PRO A 97 -10.89 -19.11 44.35
C PRO A 97 -9.54 -19.78 44.01
N LYS A 98 -8.67 -20.00 45.00
CA LYS A 98 -7.52 -20.91 44.83
C LYS A 98 -8.06 -22.26 44.37
N ASP A 99 -7.90 -22.54 43.08
CA ASP A 99 -8.45 -23.73 42.46
C ASP A 99 -7.57 -24.93 42.82
N HIS A 100 -7.95 -25.64 43.89
CA HIS A 100 -7.26 -26.83 44.40
C HIS A 100 -6.98 -27.90 43.33
N ARG A 101 -7.68 -27.84 42.18
CA ARG A 101 -7.44 -28.72 41.02
C ARG A 101 -6.05 -28.58 40.40
N PHE A 102 -5.43 -27.39 40.44
CA PHE A 102 -4.08 -27.20 39.87
C PHE A 102 -2.99 -27.77 40.79
N ASP A 103 -3.12 -27.54 42.10
CA ASP A 103 -2.24 -28.11 43.12
C ASP A 103 -2.31 -29.65 43.12
N ASP A 104 -3.52 -30.21 42.95
CA ASP A 104 -3.73 -31.66 42.81
C ASP A 104 -3.05 -32.23 41.55
N LEU A 105 -3.06 -31.51 40.43
CA LEU A 105 -2.40 -31.92 39.19
C LEU A 105 -0.87 -31.84 39.28
N GLU A 106 -0.34 -30.83 39.96
CA GLU A 106 1.10 -30.70 40.20
C GLU A 106 1.61 -31.81 41.13
N ASN A 107 0.83 -32.17 42.16
CA ASN A 107 1.10 -33.33 43.02
C ASN A 107 1.06 -34.66 42.24
N ILE A 108 0.09 -34.86 41.34
CA ILE A 108 0.00 -36.05 40.49
C ILE A 108 1.19 -36.15 39.53
N LEU A 109 1.63 -35.05 38.92
CA LEU A 109 2.81 -35.05 38.03
C LEU A 109 4.10 -35.28 38.80
N LYS A 110 4.20 -34.77 40.03
CA LYS A 110 5.33 -35.03 40.93
C LYS A 110 5.40 -36.50 41.34
N GLU A 111 4.27 -37.11 41.70
CA GLU A 111 4.16 -38.55 41.98
C GLU A 111 4.58 -39.40 40.77
N LEU A 112 4.15 -39.02 39.56
CA LEU A 112 4.54 -39.69 38.32
C LEU A 112 6.05 -39.55 38.01
N GLN A 113 6.65 -38.40 38.34
CA GLN A 113 8.08 -38.16 38.20
C GLN A 113 8.89 -38.97 39.22
N GLU A 114 8.42 -39.06 40.47
CA GLU A 114 9.01 -39.89 41.52
C GLU A 114 8.94 -41.37 41.14
N THR A 115 7.79 -41.83 40.65
CA THR A 115 7.59 -43.21 40.14
C THR A 115 8.50 -43.51 38.94
N ALA A 116 8.64 -42.59 37.98
CA ALA A 116 9.54 -42.78 36.83
C ALA A 116 11.02 -42.83 37.24
N THR A 117 11.39 -42.13 38.32
CA THR A 117 12.75 -42.11 38.87
C THR A 117 13.03 -43.39 39.66
N ASP A 118 12.09 -43.83 40.50
CA ASP A 118 12.17 -45.09 41.24
C ASP A 118 12.25 -46.30 40.31
N ASN A 119 11.45 -46.32 39.24
CA ASN A 119 11.50 -47.35 38.22
C ASN A 119 12.85 -47.40 37.49
N TYR A 120 13.47 -46.25 37.20
CA TYR A 120 14.81 -46.21 36.60
C TYR A 120 15.88 -46.77 37.55
N LEU A 121 15.82 -46.42 38.84
CA LEU A 121 16.75 -46.92 39.86
C LEU A 121 16.65 -48.43 40.05
N HIS A 122 15.44 -48.99 39.91
CA HIS A 122 15.17 -50.43 39.98
C HIS A 122 15.22 -51.15 38.61
N GLN A 123 15.70 -50.47 37.55
CA GLN A 123 15.79 -50.98 36.17
C GLN A 123 14.46 -51.51 35.59
N ARG A 124 13.33 -50.97 36.03
CA ARG A 124 12.00 -51.31 35.52
C ARG A 124 11.62 -50.43 34.33
N LEU A 125 11.10 -51.06 33.28
CA LEU A 125 10.66 -50.38 32.07
C LEU A 125 9.16 -50.11 32.11
N GLU A 126 8.79 -48.95 32.62
CA GLU A 126 7.41 -48.46 32.57
C GLU A 126 7.25 -47.28 31.63
N ASN A 127 6.14 -47.30 30.90
CA ASN A 127 5.86 -46.32 29.88
C ASN A 127 4.91 -45.24 30.41
N ILE A 128 5.43 -44.01 30.52
CA ILE A 128 4.68 -42.90 31.10
C ILE A 128 3.48 -42.47 30.25
N ASP A 129 3.52 -42.74 28.93
CA ASP A 129 2.42 -42.46 28.00
C ASP A 129 1.12 -43.12 28.48
N LEU A 130 1.20 -44.35 28.99
CA LEU A 130 0.04 -45.09 29.49
C LEU A 130 -0.47 -44.53 30.81
N ALA A 131 0.43 -44.09 31.70
CA ALA A 131 0.05 -43.47 32.97
C ALA A 131 -0.68 -42.14 32.74
N LEU A 132 -0.18 -41.32 31.82
CA LEU A 132 -0.77 -40.04 31.44
C LEU A 132 -2.15 -40.20 30.77
N LEU A 133 -2.32 -41.19 29.89
CA LEU A 133 -3.61 -41.49 29.24
C LEU A 133 -4.62 -42.12 30.21
N LYS A 134 -4.21 -43.07 31.06
CA LYS A 134 -5.10 -43.73 32.03
C LYS A 134 -5.66 -42.77 33.07
N ARG A 135 -4.81 -41.84 33.57
CA ARG A 135 -5.21 -40.79 34.51
C ARG A 135 -5.98 -39.64 33.82
N LYS A 136 -6.23 -39.74 32.50
CA LYS A 136 -6.90 -38.71 31.65
C LYS A 136 -6.26 -37.32 31.73
N LEU A 137 -4.95 -37.26 31.99
CA LEU A 137 -4.23 -35.99 32.10
C LEU A 137 -4.01 -35.34 30.73
N ILE A 138 -3.89 -36.16 29.69
CA ILE A 138 -3.80 -35.76 28.29
C ILE A 138 -4.56 -36.75 27.43
N ASP A 139 -5.05 -36.31 26.27
CA ASP A 139 -5.65 -37.19 25.27
C ASP A 139 -4.61 -37.74 24.27
N SER A 140 -5.02 -38.70 23.43
CA SER A 140 -4.13 -39.34 22.45
C SER A 140 -3.58 -38.37 21.39
N SER A 141 -4.35 -37.33 21.05
CA SER A 141 -3.94 -36.32 20.07
C SER A 141 -2.94 -35.32 20.66
N GLN A 142 -3.10 -34.97 21.93
CA GLN A 142 -2.19 -34.14 22.73
C GLN A 142 -0.88 -34.87 22.99
N LEU A 143 -0.94 -36.17 23.29
CA LEU A 143 0.24 -37.01 23.44
C LEU A 143 1.02 -37.12 22.12
N GLU A 144 0.33 -37.28 20.99
CA GLU A 144 0.97 -37.28 19.66
C GLU A 144 1.65 -35.93 19.33
N PHE A 145 1.06 -34.82 19.77
CA PHE A 145 1.67 -33.49 19.67
C PHE A 145 2.92 -33.33 20.56
N ILE A 146 2.85 -33.80 21.80
CA ILE A 146 3.97 -33.80 22.75
C ILE A 146 5.11 -34.67 22.20
N TYR A 147 4.80 -35.86 21.67
CA TYR A 147 5.77 -36.76 21.07
C TYR A 147 6.49 -36.15 19.87
N LYS A 148 5.75 -35.54 18.92
CA LYS A 148 6.35 -34.83 17.77
C LYS A 148 7.27 -33.70 18.24
N SER A 149 6.92 -33.03 19.33
CA SER A 149 7.72 -31.98 19.94
C SER A 149 8.99 -32.53 20.61
N ALA A 150 8.93 -33.70 21.24
CA ALA A 150 10.11 -34.40 21.76
C ALA A 150 11.09 -34.79 20.64
N VAL A 151 10.59 -35.34 19.53
CA VAL A 151 11.42 -35.66 18.35
C VAL A 151 12.05 -34.41 17.74
N HIS A 152 11.31 -33.30 17.70
CA HIS A 152 11.83 -32.01 17.25
C HIS A 152 12.99 -31.50 18.13
N LEU A 153 12.88 -31.63 19.46
CA LEU A 153 13.94 -31.23 20.39
C LEU A 153 15.24 -32.03 20.19
N GLU A 154 15.13 -33.32 19.91
CA GLU A 154 16.30 -34.17 19.63
C GLU A 154 16.98 -33.80 18.30
N ILE A 155 16.19 -33.52 17.25
CA ILE A 155 16.72 -33.01 15.98
C ILE A 155 17.41 -31.66 16.18
N LYS A 156 16.82 -30.77 16.98
CA LYS A 156 17.39 -29.45 17.32
C LYS A 156 18.71 -29.57 18.08
N ALA A 157 18.86 -30.56 18.95
CA ALA A 157 20.13 -30.82 19.65
C ALA A 157 21.25 -31.27 18.69
N MET A 158 20.92 -32.11 17.71
CA MET A 158 21.85 -32.52 16.65
C MET A 158 22.21 -31.37 15.70
N ASP A 159 21.23 -30.51 15.40
CA ASP A 159 21.41 -29.35 14.54
C ASP A 159 22.16 -28.21 15.24
N LYS A 160 22.11 -28.14 16.58
CA LYS A 160 23.01 -27.28 17.36
C LYS A 160 24.47 -27.71 17.20
N LYS A 161 24.77 -29.01 17.26
CA LYS A 161 26.11 -29.55 16.97
C LYS A 161 26.54 -29.30 15.52
N PHE A 162 25.58 -29.34 14.57
CA PHE A 162 25.84 -28.98 13.18
C PHE A 162 26.27 -27.51 13.08
N GLY A 163 25.54 -26.63 13.75
CA GLY A 163 25.85 -25.20 13.88
C GLY A 163 27.20 -24.94 14.53
N GLU A 164 27.57 -25.66 15.58
CA GLU A 164 28.89 -25.55 16.23
C GLU A 164 30.03 -25.91 15.28
N ILE A 165 29.88 -26.99 14.49
CA ILE A 165 30.86 -27.37 13.46
C ILE A 165 30.95 -26.29 12.38
N ALA A 166 29.81 -25.75 11.94
CA ALA A 166 29.77 -24.68 10.93
C ALA A 166 30.43 -23.38 11.43
N VAL A 167 30.21 -22.99 12.69
CA VAL A 167 30.82 -21.79 13.30
C VAL A 167 32.31 -21.98 13.53
N LYS A 168 32.73 -23.14 14.08
CA LYS A 168 34.15 -23.44 14.35
C LYS A 168 34.98 -23.41 13.08
N ASN A 169 34.40 -23.83 11.96
CA ASN A 169 35.06 -23.86 10.65
C ASN A 169 34.82 -22.59 9.80
N GLN A 170 34.18 -21.56 10.37
CA GLN A 170 33.91 -20.27 9.69
C GLN A 170 33.02 -20.39 8.44
N PHE A 171 32.20 -21.44 8.35
CA PHE A 171 31.24 -21.64 7.26
C PHE A 171 29.95 -20.86 7.47
N ALA A 172 29.59 -20.59 8.72
CA ALA A 172 28.46 -19.75 9.08
C ALA A 172 28.81 -18.94 10.32
N THR A 173 28.20 -17.77 10.46
CA THR A 173 28.33 -16.99 11.71
C THR A 173 27.42 -17.56 12.78
N LYS A 174 27.75 -17.31 14.06
CA LYS A 174 26.89 -17.69 15.17
C LYS A 174 25.46 -17.12 14.99
N GLN A 175 25.36 -15.89 14.52
CA GLN A 175 24.09 -15.23 14.23
C GLN A 175 23.31 -15.91 13.10
N THR A 176 23.98 -16.31 12.01
CA THR A 176 23.34 -17.06 10.91
C THR A 176 22.79 -18.40 11.39
N ILE A 177 23.54 -19.12 12.23
CA ILE A 177 23.09 -20.38 12.83
C ILE A 177 21.91 -20.15 13.79
N ASP A 178 21.97 -19.14 14.65
CA ASP A 178 20.89 -18.81 15.57
C ASP A 178 19.62 -18.41 14.82
N ASN A 179 19.75 -17.69 13.70
CA ASN A 179 18.64 -17.37 12.79
C ASN A 179 18.07 -18.63 12.13
N ALA A 180 18.90 -19.53 11.64
CA ALA A 180 18.44 -20.77 11.02
C ALA A 180 17.81 -21.75 12.03
N LEU A 181 18.28 -21.79 13.29
CA LEU A 181 17.63 -22.52 14.39
C LEU A 181 16.27 -21.90 14.77
N SER A 182 16.18 -20.57 14.73
CA SER A 182 14.92 -19.84 14.96
C SER A 182 13.93 -20.09 13.83
N GLU A 183 14.41 -20.09 12.59
CA GLU A 183 13.63 -20.39 11.39
C GLU A 183 13.18 -21.86 11.37
N GLN A 184 14.04 -22.79 11.77
CA GLN A 184 13.68 -24.20 11.97
C GLN A 184 12.51 -24.34 12.96
N THR A 185 12.57 -23.59 14.06
CA THR A 185 11.51 -23.56 15.08
C THR A 185 10.22 -22.96 14.50
N ARG A 186 10.32 -21.87 13.72
CA ARG A 186 9.19 -21.23 13.02
C ARG A 186 8.54 -22.16 11.99
N LEU A 187 9.34 -22.83 11.16
CA LEU A 187 8.87 -23.78 10.14
C LEU A 187 8.24 -25.02 10.77
N TYR A 188 8.75 -25.49 11.91
CA TYR A 188 8.10 -26.55 12.68
C TYR A 188 6.73 -26.12 13.19
N LEU A 189 6.60 -24.91 13.74
CA LEU A 189 5.31 -24.38 14.22
C LEU A 189 4.28 -24.25 13.09
N GLN A 190 4.70 -23.90 11.87
CA GLN A 190 3.80 -23.73 10.72
C GLN A 190 3.45 -25.05 10.02
N SER A 191 4.43 -25.91 9.77
CA SER A 191 4.29 -27.10 8.92
C SER A 191 4.09 -28.40 9.70
N LYS A 192 4.39 -28.40 11.01
CA LYS A 192 4.48 -29.59 11.88
C LYS A 192 5.45 -30.66 11.33
N LYS A 193 6.36 -30.29 10.42
CA LYS A 193 7.40 -31.15 9.85
C LYS A 193 8.78 -30.71 10.33
N ASN A 194 9.63 -31.67 10.65
CA ASN A 194 11.01 -31.42 11.04
C ASN A 194 11.87 -31.12 9.81
N HIS A 195 12.48 -29.94 9.79
CA HIS A 195 13.42 -29.50 8.76
C HIS A 195 14.83 -29.51 9.37
N ILE A 196 15.84 -29.95 8.62
CA ILE A 196 17.23 -29.95 9.09
C ILE A 196 17.82 -28.55 8.84
N ILE A 197 18.56 -28.00 9.81
CA ILE A 197 19.16 -26.67 9.66
C ILE A 197 20.05 -26.53 8.42
N GLY A 198 20.72 -27.62 8.03
CA GLY A 198 21.54 -27.68 6.84
C GLY A 198 20.79 -27.37 5.53
N ASP A 199 19.54 -27.80 5.41
CA ASP A 199 18.72 -27.50 4.23
C ASP A 199 18.20 -26.06 4.27
N ILE A 200 17.83 -25.58 5.46
CA ILE A 200 17.41 -24.19 5.68
C ILE A 200 18.54 -23.22 5.32
N LEU A 201 19.77 -23.52 5.71
CA LEU A 201 20.95 -22.71 5.38
C LEU A 201 21.25 -22.70 3.87
N VAL A 202 21.01 -23.81 3.19
CA VAL A 202 21.16 -23.90 1.72
C VAL A 202 20.08 -23.08 1.01
N ASP A 203 18.83 -23.19 1.45
CA ASP A 203 17.69 -22.44 0.89
C ASP A 203 17.84 -20.93 1.11
N GLN A 204 18.41 -20.53 2.24
CA GLN A 204 18.74 -19.14 2.55
C GLN A 204 19.99 -18.63 1.80
N LYS A 205 20.65 -19.49 1.02
CA LYS A 205 21.92 -19.23 0.33
C LYS A 205 23.06 -18.84 1.28
N GLU A 206 22.96 -19.26 2.54
CA GLU A 206 23.94 -19.05 3.61
C GLU A 206 24.91 -20.24 3.74
N MET A 207 24.73 -21.29 2.95
CA MET A 207 25.65 -22.43 2.86
C MET A 207 25.48 -23.13 1.50
N THR A 208 26.54 -23.74 0.97
CA THR A 208 26.40 -24.54 -0.26
C THR A 208 25.98 -25.99 0.06
N PRO A 209 25.27 -26.68 -0.86
CA PRO A 209 24.90 -28.09 -0.66
C PRO A 209 26.09 -28.99 -0.35
N GLU A 210 27.27 -28.69 -0.88
CA GLU A 210 28.49 -29.45 -0.64
C GLU A 210 28.98 -29.31 0.80
N ILE A 211 28.99 -28.09 1.34
CA ILE A 211 29.39 -27.84 2.74
C ILE A 211 28.39 -28.50 3.69
N ARG A 212 27.08 -28.41 3.38
CA ARG A 212 26.04 -29.12 4.12
C ARG A 212 26.34 -30.62 4.16
N ASP A 213 26.56 -31.21 3.00
CA ASP A 213 26.79 -32.65 2.86
C ASP A 213 28.10 -33.10 3.53
N GLU A 214 29.16 -32.27 3.51
CA GLU A 214 30.42 -32.52 4.23
C GLU A 214 30.20 -32.55 5.76
N ILE A 215 29.45 -31.60 6.32
CA ILE A 215 29.14 -31.58 7.76
C ILE A 215 28.22 -32.75 8.12
N LEU A 216 27.24 -33.09 7.27
CA LEU A 216 26.37 -34.25 7.48
C LEU A 216 27.14 -35.58 7.44
N LEU A 217 28.16 -35.71 6.57
CA LEU A 217 29.06 -36.87 6.57
C LEU A 217 29.84 -36.99 7.88
N ILE A 218 30.37 -35.90 8.41
CA ILE A 218 31.12 -35.89 9.69
C ILE A 218 30.20 -36.31 10.85
N GLN A 219 28.94 -35.88 10.81
CA GLN A 219 27.94 -36.29 11.79
C GLN A 219 27.38 -37.70 11.54
N ASN A 220 27.87 -38.43 10.52
CA ASN A 220 27.36 -39.74 10.06
C ASN A 220 25.85 -39.72 9.71
N ARG A 221 25.32 -38.59 9.24
CA ARG A 221 23.87 -38.40 8.96
C ARG A 221 23.47 -38.79 7.53
N ILE A 222 24.42 -39.24 6.72
CA ILE A 222 24.18 -39.75 5.36
C ILE A 222 24.32 -41.27 5.36
N LEU A 223 23.30 -41.96 4.85
CA LEU A 223 23.23 -43.42 4.82
C LEU A 223 24.18 -44.02 3.79
N GLU A 224 24.69 -45.24 4.04
CA GLU A 224 25.56 -45.98 3.11
C GLU A 224 24.91 -46.23 1.74
N GLU A 225 23.58 -46.27 1.69
CA GLU A 225 22.82 -46.44 0.46
C GLU A 225 22.84 -45.18 -0.42
N ASP A 226 23.05 -44.00 0.18
CA ASP A 226 23.09 -42.70 -0.51
C ASP A 226 24.51 -42.22 -0.84
N TRP A 227 25.53 -42.97 -0.41
CA TRP A 227 26.95 -42.68 -0.59
C TRP A 227 27.36 -42.55 -2.05
N GLU A 228 26.82 -43.42 -2.90
CA GLU A 228 27.11 -43.39 -4.32
C GLU A 228 26.49 -42.18 -5.02
N ALA A 229 25.24 -41.85 -4.68
CA ALA A 229 24.57 -40.68 -5.19
C ALA A 229 25.29 -39.38 -4.81
N LEU A 230 25.90 -39.34 -3.62
CA LEU A 230 26.68 -38.21 -3.14
C LEU A 230 28.03 -38.06 -3.86
N LEU A 231 28.70 -39.16 -4.20
CA LEU A 231 29.92 -39.12 -5.03
C LEU A 231 29.62 -38.60 -6.44
N ARG A 232 28.49 -39.02 -7.03
CA ARG A 232 28.00 -38.59 -8.34
C ARG A 232 27.63 -37.09 -8.36
N LYS A 233 26.90 -36.61 -7.34
CA LYS A 233 26.43 -35.21 -7.27
C LYS A 233 27.53 -34.19 -6.97
N SER A 234 28.59 -34.59 -6.26
CA SER A 234 29.61 -33.66 -5.76
C SER A 234 30.69 -33.27 -6.79
N ALA A 235 30.56 -33.61 -8.07
CA ALA A 235 31.53 -33.26 -9.11
C ALA A 235 31.01 -32.04 -9.89
N VAL A 236 31.61 -30.87 -9.63
CA VAL A 236 31.18 -29.59 -10.23
C VAL A 236 31.91 -29.32 -11.56
N SER A 237 33.04 -30.01 -11.80
CA SER A 237 33.83 -29.87 -13.04
C SER A 237 34.27 -31.22 -13.60
N VAL A 238 34.52 -31.21 -14.92
CA VAL A 238 35.08 -32.32 -15.71
C VAL A 238 36.33 -32.93 -15.05
N ILE A 239 37.20 -32.08 -14.52
CA ILE A 239 38.47 -32.47 -13.90
C ILE A 239 38.22 -33.21 -12.57
N GLN A 240 37.33 -32.69 -11.73
CA GLN A 240 36.99 -33.33 -10.44
C GLN A 240 36.29 -34.69 -10.62
N GLU A 241 35.52 -34.84 -11.69
CA GLU A 241 34.90 -36.11 -12.05
C GLU A 241 35.95 -37.13 -12.49
N GLN A 242 36.92 -36.72 -13.30
CA GLN A 242 38.04 -37.56 -13.73
C GLN A 242 38.93 -37.98 -12.56
N GLU A 243 39.23 -37.08 -11.62
CA GLU A 243 39.98 -37.40 -10.40
C GLU A 243 39.25 -38.42 -9.52
N LYS A 244 37.92 -38.29 -9.38
CA LYS A 244 37.11 -39.27 -8.64
C LYS A 244 37.08 -40.63 -9.31
N ASN A 245 37.00 -40.65 -10.64
CA ASN A 245 36.97 -41.89 -11.41
C ASN A 245 38.34 -42.56 -11.41
N ALA A 246 39.42 -41.79 -11.47
CA ALA A 246 40.80 -42.28 -11.30
C ALA A 246 41.03 -42.83 -9.89
N LEU A 247 40.52 -42.16 -8.85
CA LEU A 247 40.60 -42.65 -7.47
C LEU A 247 39.79 -43.93 -7.26
N PHE A 248 38.61 -44.03 -7.88
CA PHE A 248 37.81 -45.26 -7.87
C PHE A 248 38.58 -46.42 -8.50
N GLY A 249 39.22 -46.18 -9.65
CA GLY A 249 40.11 -47.14 -10.30
C GLY A 249 41.31 -47.53 -9.43
N ALA A 250 42.01 -46.57 -8.86
CA ALA A 250 43.17 -46.84 -7.99
C ALA A 250 42.82 -47.68 -6.75
N ILE A 251 41.63 -47.46 -6.17
CA ILE A 251 41.12 -48.28 -5.05
C ILE A 251 40.77 -49.69 -5.54
N ALA A 252 40.18 -49.83 -6.73
CA ALA A 252 39.88 -51.14 -7.32
C ALA A 252 41.15 -51.99 -7.57
N ILE A 253 42.25 -51.35 -8.03
CA ILE A 253 43.57 -52.00 -8.17
C ILE A 253 44.12 -52.41 -6.81
N LYS A 254 44.16 -51.46 -5.86
CA LYS A 254 44.75 -51.68 -4.53
C LYS A 254 44.07 -52.80 -3.75
N GLU A 255 42.78 -53.04 -3.99
CA GLU A 255 41.99 -54.08 -3.34
C GLU A 255 42.00 -55.41 -4.10
N ASN A 256 42.77 -55.54 -5.17
CA ASN A 256 42.82 -56.70 -6.07
C ASN A 256 41.43 -57.08 -6.63
N LEU A 257 40.58 -56.09 -6.91
CA LEU A 257 39.20 -56.32 -7.37
C LEU A 257 39.07 -56.33 -8.89
N VAL A 258 39.96 -55.63 -9.60
CA VAL A 258 40.01 -55.49 -11.07
C VAL A 258 41.47 -55.29 -11.50
N ASN A 259 41.85 -55.78 -12.67
CA ASN A 259 43.20 -55.60 -13.22
C ASN A 259 43.43 -54.17 -13.74
N GLU A 260 44.69 -53.73 -13.69
CA GLU A 260 45.11 -52.40 -14.16
C GLU A 260 44.73 -52.14 -15.62
N GLN A 261 44.90 -53.14 -16.49
CA GLN A 261 44.56 -53.03 -17.92
C GLN A 261 43.06 -52.82 -18.16
N ASP A 262 42.20 -53.43 -17.35
CA ASP A 262 40.75 -53.34 -17.50
C ASP A 262 40.25 -51.97 -17.04
N ILE A 263 40.90 -51.37 -16.03
CA ILE A 263 40.58 -50.01 -15.55
C ILE A 263 41.04 -48.94 -16.53
N VAL A 264 42.22 -49.09 -17.14
CA VAL A 264 42.70 -48.17 -18.18
C VAL A 264 41.75 -48.19 -19.38
N LYS A 265 41.30 -49.38 -19.81
CA LYS A 265 40.31 -49.51 -20.88
C LYS A 265 38.95 -48.93 -20.48
N ALA A 266 38.50 -49.13 -19.24
CA ALA A 266 37.26 -48.55 -18.73
C ALA A 266 37.31 -47.00 -18.68
N LEU A 267 38.44 -46.41 -18.27
CA LEU A 267 38.65 -44.96 -18.28
C LEU A 267 38.74 -44.39 -19.70
N GLN A 268 39.38 -45.10 -20.63
CA GLN A 268 39.40 -44.74 -22.06
C GLN A 268 37.99 -44.78 -22.66
N ARG A 269 37.22 -45.84 -22.35
CA ARG A 269 35.81 -45.97 -22.77
C ARG A 269 34.96 -44.83 -22.25
N GLN A 270 35.11 -44.45 -20.99
CA GLN A 270 34.40 -43.32 -20.40
C GLN A 270 34.74 -41.99 -21.11
N ASN A 271 36.02 -41.76 -21.41
CA ASN A 271 36.45 -40.55 -22.13
C ASN A 271 35.89 -40.50 -23.56
N LEU A 272 35.74 -41.65 -24.22
CA LEU A 272 35.12 -41.76 -25.54
C LEU A 272 33.61 -41.49 -25.49
N GLU A 273 32.88 -42.09 -24.54
CA GLU A 273 31.45 -41.82 -24.30
C GLU A 273 31.21 -40.33 -24.00
N ARG A 274 32.14 -39.69 -23.28
CA ARG A 274 32.08 -38.26 -22.98
C ARG A 274 32.31 -37.36 -24.20
N LYS A 275 33.34 -37.63 -25.02
CA LYS A 275 33.58 -36.88 -26.25
C LYS A 275 32.36 -36.94 -27.18
N ALA A 276 31.79 -38.14 -27.34
CA ALA A 276 30.57 -38.32 -28.12
C ALA A 276 29.37 -37.53 -27.54
N PHE A 277 29.25 -37.40 -26.21
CA PHE A 277 28.21 -36.60 -25.57
C PHE A 277 28.42 -35.09 -25.80
N GLU A 278 29.65 -34.59 -25.70
CA GLU A 278 30.01 -33.18 -25.91
C GLU A 278 29.83 -32.75 -27.38
N ASP A 279 30.18 -33.62 -28.32
CA ASP A 279 30.01 -33.38 -29.76
C ASP A 279 28.52 -33.35 -30.15
N ASN A 280 27.70 -34.23 -29.58
CA ASN A 280 26.25 -34.23 -29.78
C ASN A 280 25.55 -33.01 -29.13
N GLN A 281 26.06 -32.48 -28.01
CA GLN A 281 25.53 -31.24 -27.43
C GLN A 281 25.82 -30.01 -28.29
N LYS A 282 26.99 -29.93 -28.91
CA LYS A 282 27.34 -28.84 -29.83
C LYS A 282 26.47 -28.86 -31.08
N GLN A 283 26.23 -30.04 -31.66
CA GLN A 283 25.38 -30.17 -32.85
C GLN A 283 23.89 -29.84 -32.59
N ASN A 284 23.38 -30.06 -31.36
CA ASN A 284 22.01 -29.71 -30.99
C ASN A 284 21.77 -28.20 -30.75
N ILE A 285 22.83 -27.41 -30.55
CA ILE A 285 22.72 -25.95 -30.43
C ILE A 285 22.51 -25.31 -31.81
N ASP A 286 23.06 -25.92 -32.86
CA ASP A 286 23.04 -25.39 -34.22
C ASP A 286 21.80 -25.82 -35.03
N ASN A 287 21.12 -26.93 -34.69
CA ASN A 287 19.92 -27.42 -35.39
C ASN A 287 18.68 -27.48 -34.48
N LYS A 288 17.94 -26.36 -34.36
CA LYS A 288 16.59 -26.33 -33.76
C LYS A 288 15.52 -26.86 -34.73
N ALA A 289 15.63 -28.10 -35.21
CA ALA A 289 14.53 -28.82 -35.84
C ALA A 289 14.91 -30.28 -36.15
N ALA A 290 14.70 -31.21 -35.19
CA ALA A 290 14.27 -32.59 -35.46
C ALA A 290 14.09 -33.36 -34.15
N ASP A 291 13.01 -34.14 -34.06
CA ASP A 291 12.71 -35.11 -32.99
C ASP A 291 13.75 -36.22 -32.91
N LEU A 292 14.86 -35.98 -32.21
CA LEU A 292 15.88 -37.00 -31.93
C LEU A 292 16.04 -37.16 -30.41
N LYS A 293 15.98 -38.43 -29.96
CA LYS A 293 16.10 -38.87 -28.56
C LYS A 293 17.25 -38.16 -27.85
N ALA A 294 16.97 -37.67 -26.64
CA ALA A 294 17.93 -36.97 -25.80
C ALA A 294 19.28 -37.73 -25.70
N PRO A 295 20.43 -37.06 -25.85
CA PRO A 295 21.73 -37.71 -25.82
C PRO A 295 21.96 -38.41 -24.48
N GLN A 296 22.39 -39.68 -24.52
CA GLN A 296 22.69 -40.46 -23.31
C GLN A 296 23.91 -39.89 -22.60
N LYS A 297 23.75 -39.59 -21.30
CA LYS A 297 24.84 -39.12 -20.44
C LYS A 297 25.94 -40.19 -20.33
N PRO A 298 27.22 -39.79 -20.25
CA PRO A 298 28.33 -40.74 -20.10
C PRO A 298 28.15 -41.59 -18.84
N ARG A 299 28.42 -42.89 -18.95
CA ARG A 299 28.28 -43.81 -17.80
C ARG A 299 29.36 -43.53 -16.76
N TRP A 300 29.01 -43.68 -15.48
CA TRP A 300 29.98 -43.57 -14.40
C TRP A 300 30.95 -44.77 -14.44
N ILE A 301 32.20 -44.57 -14.00
CA ILE A 301 33.23 -45.62 -14.12
C ILE A 301 32.84 -46.91 -13.39
N GLY A 302 32.12 -46.81 -12.28
CA GLY A 302 31.60 -47.96 -11.55
C GLY A 302 30.38 -48.64 -12.19
N ASP A 303 29.71 -47.99 -13.16
CA ASP A 303 28.71 -48.65 -14.02
C ASP A 303 29.42 -49.41 -15.15
N ILE A 304 30.40 -48.78 -15.81
CA ILE A 304 31.23 -49.39 -16.87
C ILE A 304 31.96 -50.63 -16.34
N LEU A 305 32.55 -50.55 -15.15
CA LEU A 305 33.26 -51.68 -14.55
C LEU A 305 32.33 -52.85 -14.17
N VAL A 306 31.05 -52.59 -13.87
CA VAL A 306 30.06 -53.63 -13.56
C VAL A 306 29.52 -54.26 -14.84
N GLU A 307 29.16 -53.45 -15.82
CA GLU A 307 28.51 -53.87 -17.07
C GLU A 307 29.50 -54.50 -18.07
N ASP A 308 30.68 -53.90 -18.22
CA ASP A 308 31.62 -54.24 -19.30
C ASP A 308 32.82 -55.09 -18.79
N TYR A 309 33.10 -55.08 -17.48
CA TYR A 309 34.30 -55.72 -16.88
C TYR A 309 34.04 -56.61 -15.64
N GLY A 310 32.78 -56.95 -15.35
CA GLY A 310 32.42 -58.01 -14.40
C GLY A 310 32.57 -57.69 -12.90
N LEU A 311 32.69 -56.40 -12.51
CA LEU A 311 32.72 -56.01 -11.09
C LEU A 311 31.37 -56.31 -10.42
N SER A 312 31.37 -57.06 -9.32
CA SER A 312 30.12 -57.35 -8.59
C SER A 312 29.54 -56.10 -7.90
N VAL A 313 28.21 -56.03 -7.78
CA VAL A 313 27.49 -54.94 -7.07
C VAL A 313 27.95 -54.83 -5.61
N LYS A 314 28.34 -55.96 -4.99
CA LYS A 314 28.91 -56.00 -3.62
C LYS A 314 30.30 -55.34 -3.57
N ASN A 315 31.16 -55.59 -4.56
CA ASN A 315 32.51 -55.01 -4.63
C ASN A 315 32.47 -53.52 -4.97
N ARG A 316 31.53 -53.08 -5.82
CA ARG A 316 31.25 -51.65 -6.06
C ARG A 316 30.93 -50.91 -4.77
N LYS A 317 30.02 -51.43 -3.95
CA LYS A 317 29.68 -50.83 -2.65
C LYS A 317 30.90 -50.73 -1.72
N LYS A 318 31.78 -51.74 -1.73
CA LYS A 318 33.03 -51.75 -0.97
C LYS A 318 34.02 -50.67 -1.43
N ILE A 319 34.16 -50.45 -2.74
CA ILE A 319 35.03 -49.39 -3.30
C ILE A 319 34.47 -48.01 -2.96
N VAL A 320 33.16 -47.80 -3.14
CA VAL A 320 32.45 -46.56 -2.78
C VAL A 320 32.67 -46.22 -1.29
N ALA A 321 32.53 -47.22 -0.41
CA ALA A 321 32.78 -47.06 1.02
C ALA A 321 34.21 -46.61 1.34
N LYS A 322 35.22 -47.24 0.72
CA LYS A 322 36.63 -46.85 0.91
C LYS A 322 36.95 -45.46 0.35
N GLN A 323 36.37 -45.11 -0.80
CA GLN A 323 36.53 -43.79 -1.40
C GLN A 323 35.94 -42.69 -0.50
N LEU A 324 34.79 -42.94 0.13
CA LEU A 324 34.18 -42.01 1.09
C LEU A 324 34.96 -41.93 2.40
N GLN A 325 35.51 -43.03 2.91
CA GLN A 325 36.41 -42.99 4.06
C GLN A 325 37.65 -42.12 3.80
N GLN A 326 38.22 -42.18 2.60
CA GLN A 326 39.32 -41.29 2.20
C GLN A 326 38.85 -39.84 2.08
N LYS A 327 37.67 -39.60 1.51
CA LYS A 327 37.04 -38.27 1.45
C LYS A 327 36.81 -37.69 2.84
N MET A 328 36.32 -38.48 3.80
CA MET A 328 36.14 -38.08 5.20
C MET A 328 37.47 -37.73 5.86
N LYS A 329 38.56 -38.47 5.57
CA LYS A 329 39.91 -38.10 6.04
C LYS A 329 40.36 -36.74 5.49
N ILE A 330 40.12 -36.48 4.20
CA ILE A 330 40.43 -35.20 3.57
C ILE A 330 39.59 -34.06 4.16
N ILE A 331 38.29 -34.29 4.37
CA ILE A 331 37.38 -33.32 4.99
C ILE A 331 37.84 -33.03 6.43
N ASN A 332 38.17 -34.04 7.22
CA ASN A 332 38.70 -33.85 8.57
C ASN A 332 40.01 -33.05 8.57
N LEU A 333 40.89 -33.25 7.57
CA LEU A 333 42.09 -32.45 7.38
C LEU A 333 41.78 -31.00 6.98
N LYS A 334 40.82 -30.78 6.07
CA LYS A 334 40.35 -29.44 5.67
C LYS A 334 39.76 -28.66 6.86
N LEU A 335 39.13 -29.35 7.80
CA LEU A 335 38.46 -28.79 8.97
C LEU A 335 39.30 -28.84 10.26
N GLY A 336 40.59 -29.18 10.15
CA GLY A 336 41.55 -29.14 11.27
C GLY A 336 41.36 -30.21 12.35
N GLY A 337 40.63 -31.29 12.08
CA GLY A 337 40.52 -32.44 12.98
C GLY A 337 41.70 -33.41 12.84
N ASN A 338 42.50 -33.57 13.90
CA ASN A 338 43.58 -34.55 14.05
C ASN A 338 44.62 -34.60 12.90
N ILE A 339 45.48 -33.58 12.80
CA ILE A 339 46.63 -33.56 11.87
C ILE A 339 47.81 -34.35 12.48
N LYS A 340 48.19 -35.46 11.83
CA LYS A 340 49.42 -36.24 12.15
C LYS A 340 50.68 -35.37 11.97
N ASN A 341 51.71 -35.58 12.80
CA ASN A 341 52.93 -34.76 12.83
C ASN A 341 53.65 -34.64 11.46
N ALA A 342 53.71 -35.71 10.67
CA ALA A 342 54.35 -35.70 9.34
C ALA A 342 53.72 -34.69 8.35
N HIS A 343 52.41 -34.43 8.44
CA HIS A 343 51.76 -33.44 7.57
C HIS A 343 52.07 -32.00 8.00
N ARG A 344 52.37 -31.76 9.29
CA ARG A 344 52.78 -30.45 9.79
C ARG A 344 54.19 -30.08 9.30
N GLU A 345 55.07 -31.06 9.17
CA GLU A 345 56.43 -30.85 8.66
C GLU A 345 56.44 -30.50 7.17
N MET A 346 55.74 -31.28 6.33
CA MET A 346 55.59 -30.98 4.90
C MET A 346 55.02 -29.57 4.63
N ILE A 347 54.07 -29.14 5.45
CA ILE A 347 53.45 -27.82 5.33
C ILE A 347 54.41 -26.69 5.73
N ARG A 348 55.24 -26.91 6.76
CA ARG A 348 56.28 -25.93 7.17
C ARG A 348 57.35 -25.77 6.10
N GLU A 349 57.70 -26.85 5.40
CA GLU A 349 58.61 -26.77 4.26
C GLU A 349 58.00 -25.94 3.12
N LEU A 350 56.71 -26.15 2.81
CA LEU A 350 56.01 -25.39 1.76
C LEU A 350 55.90 -23.89 2.05
N ASP A 351 55.79 -23.49 3.32
CA ASP A 351 55.83 -22.08 3.74
C ASP A 351 57.17 -21.38 3.44
N ALA A 352 58.26 -22.14 3.23
CA ALA A 352 59.54 -21.57 2.82
C ALA A 352 59.61 -21.25 1.31
N TYR A 353 58.71 -21.82 0.50
CA TYR A 353 58.68 -21.64 -0.95
C TYR A 353 57.62 -20.64 -1.42
N PHE A 354 56.50 -20.52 -0.70
CA PHE A 354 55.35 -19.73 -1.14
C PHE A 354 54.87 -18.73 -0.10
N GLN A 355 54.48 -17.54 -0.58
CA GLN A 355 53.77 -16.53 0.20
C GLN A 355 52.41 -16.21 -0.43
N ILE A 356 51.39 -15.98 0.38
CA ILE A 356 50.02 -15.67 -0.08
C ILE A 356 49.70 -14.20 0.16
N HIS A 357 49.13 -13.54 -0.86
CA HIS A 357 48.57 -12.20 -0.78
C HIS A 357 47.07 -12.21 -1.10
N TYR A 358 46.27 -11.46 -0.34
CA TYR A 358 44.83 -11.35 -0.55
C TYR A 358 44.43 -9.91 -0.92
N THR A 359 43.35 -9.77 -1.69
CA THR A 359 42.67 -8.47 -1.80
C THR A 359 41.99 -8.08 -0.48
N LYS A 360 41.67 -6.78 -0.30
CA LYS A 360 41.04 -6.27 0.95
C LYS A 360 39.74 -7.00 1.34
N ASN A 361 38.96 -7.42 0.35
CA ASN A 361 37.73 -8.22 0.51
C ASN A 361 37.95 -9.75 0.38
N ARG A 362 39.21 -10.18 0.22
CA ARG A 362 39.65 -11.57 -0.03
C ARG A 362 38.97 -12.26 -1.22
N LEU A 363 38.40 -11.51 -2.16
CA LEU A 363 37.84 -12.06 -3.40
C LEU A 363 38.90 -12.66 -4.32
N GLN A 364 40.17 -12.28 -4.17
CA GLN A 364 41.27 -12.85 -4.94
C GLN A 364 42.42 -13.21 -4.01
N ALA A 365 43.10 -14.33 -4.33
CA ALA A 365 44.33 -14.74 -3.68
C ALA A 365 45.43 -14.92 -4.73
N PHE A 366 46.62 -14.43 -4.40
CA PHE A 366 47.82 -14.50 -5.22
C PHE A 366 48.90 -15.29 -4.46
N ILE A 367 49.64 -16.15 -5.16
CA ILE A 367 50.87 -16.76 -4.65
C ILE A 367 52.05 -15.97 -5.19
N GLU A 368 53.00 -15.67 -4.32
CA GLU A 368 54.34 -15.19 -4.65
C GLU A 368 55.35 -16.30 -4.36
N LEU A 369 56.26 -16.55 -5.30
CA LEU A 369 57.30 -17.57 -5.20
C LEU A 369 58.54 -16.97 -4.54
N ASN A 370 59.00 -17.56 -3.44
CA ASN A 370 60.17 -17.08 -2.70
C ASN A 370 61.46 -17.84 -3.06
N LYS A 371 61.34 -19.11 -3.50
CA LYS A 371 62.46 -20.00 -3.85
C LYS A 371 62.06 -20.90 -5.02
N GLU A 372 63.03 -21.41 -5.76
CA GLU A 372 62.78 -22.38 -6.83
C GLU A 372 62.11 -23.66 -6.31
N ILE A 373 61.17 -24.20 -7.09
CA ILE A 373 60.36 -25.34 -6.68
C ILE A 373 61.16 -26.64 -6.89
N PRO A 374 61.31 -27.49 -5.86
CA PRO A 374 61.97 -28.79 -6.00
C PRO A 374 61.16 -29.75 -6.89
N SER A 375 61.87 -30.59 -7.64
CA SER A 375 61.28 -31.57 -8.58
C SER A 375 60.41 -32.64 -7.93
N SER A 376 60.50 -32.82 -6.61
CA SER A 376 59.65 -33.70 -5.81
C SER A 376 58.29 -33.09 -5.46
N MET A 377 58.06 -31.80 -5.72
CA MET A 377 56.82 -31.11 -5.38
C MET A 377 55.73 -31.40 -6.41
N THR A 378 54.59 -31.90 -5.95
CA THR A 378 53.44 -32.21 -6.82
C THR A 378 52.33 -31.18 -6.70
N SER A 379 51.41 -31.17 -7.66
CA SER A 379 50.18 -30.37 -7.59
C SER A 379 49.35 -30.69 -6.35
N MET A 380 49.39 -31.95 -5.88
CA MET A 380 48.72 -32.37 -4.66
C MET A 380 49.32 -31.70 -3.41
N ASN A 381 50.65 -31.52 -3.36
CA ASN A 381 51.31 -30.84 -2.24
C ASN A 381 50.86 -29.38 -2.16
N ILE A 382 50.81 -28.68 -3.30
CA ILE A 382 50.37 -27.28 -3.39
C ILE A 382 48.87 -27.16 -3.06
N MET A 383 48.04 -28.09 -3.55
CA MET A 383 46.61 -28.13 -3.23
C MET A 383 46.35 -28.38 -1.74
N MET A 384 47.07 -29.32 -1.12
CA MET A 384 46.98 -29.58 0.32
C MET A 384 47.38 -28.37 1.15
N TRP A 385 48.42 -27.66 0.72
CA TRP A 385 48.86 -26.42 1.36
C TRP A 385 47.84 -25.29 1.19
N LEU A 386 47.28 -25.09 -0.01
CA LEU A 386 46.20 -24.11 -0.25
C LEU A 386 44.97 -24.37 0.63
N TYR A 387 44.57 -25.63 0.79
CA TYR A 387 43.48 -26.01 1.69
C TYR A 387 43.79 -25.71 3.16
N GLN A 388 45.02 -25.93 3.62
CA GLN A 388 45.45 -25.58 4.97
C GLN A 388 45.48 -24.05 5.18
N LYS A 389 45.85 -23.27 4.16
CA LYS A 389 45.73 -21.81 4.14
C LYS A 389 44.29 -21.32 3.94
N LYS A 390 43.32 -22.24 4.01
CA LYS A 390 41.88 -22.01 3.88
C LYS A 390 41.46 -21.41 2.54
N ILE A 391 42.23 -21.59 1.48
CA ILE A 391 41.84 -21.22 0.11
C ILE A 391 41.13 -22.43 -0.50
N THR A 392 39.81 -22.34 -0.60
CA THR A 392 38.93 -23.48 -0.90
C THR A 392 38.01 -23.22 -2.08
N LYS A 393 37.82 -21.96 -2.51
CA LYS A 393 36.95 -21.59 -3.63
C LYS A 393 37.71 -20.86 -4.74
N GLY A 394 37.41 -21.24 -5.98
CA GLY A 394 37.86 -20.54 -7.18
C GLY A 394 39.32 -20.76 -7.54
N ILE A 395 39.92 -21.88 -7.11
CA ILE A 395 41.32 -22.23 -7.40
C ILE A 395 41.51 -22.39 -8.91
N ILE A 396 42.54 -21.72 -9.44
CA ILE A 396 42.86 -21.70 -10.86
C ILE A 396 43.92 -22.78 -11.12
N ASN A 397 43.47 -24.00 -11.44
CA ASN A 397 44.37 -25.14 -11.71
C ASN A 397 45.48 -24.84 -12.74
N PRO A 398 45.21 -24.14 -13.87
CA PRO A 398 46.26 -23.76 -14.83
C PRO A 398 47.37 -22.86 -14.23
N ALA A 399 47.12 -22.16 -13.14
CA ALA A 399 48.14 -21.37 -12.44
C ALA A 399 49.06 -22.27 -11.60
N ILE A 400 48.54 -23.35 -11.01
CA ILE A 400 49.33 -24.34 -10.26
C ILE A 400 50.28 -25.10 -11.20
N TYR A 401 49.81 -25.51 -12.38
CA TYR A 401 50.67 -26.15 -13.38
C TYR A 401 51.78 -25.22 -13.88
N ARG A 402 51.46 -23.94 -14.11
CA ARG A 402 52.47 -22.93 -14.48
C ARG A 402 53.55 -22.73 -13.42
N LEU A 403 53.20 -22.85 -12.14
CA LEU A 403 54.17 -22.83 -11.04
C LEU A 403 55.10 -24.05 -11.13
N LEU A 404 54.55 -25.26 -11.30
CA LEU A 404 55.33 -26.51 -11.34
C LEU A 404 56.21 -26.66 -12.60
N GLU A 405 55.84 -26.02 -13.71
CA GLU A 405 56.64 -26.00 -14.95
C GLU A 405 57.83 -25.01 -14.91
N ASN A 406 58.13 -24.39 -13.75
CA ASN A 406 59.17 -23.36 -13.57
C ASN A 406 59.05 -22.16 -14.54
N LYS A 407 57.83 -21.87 -15.01
CA LYS A 407 57.54 -20.72 -15.90
C LYS A 407 57.34 -19.40 -15.15
N VAL A 408 57.43 -19.41 -13.83
CA VAL A 408 57.20 -18.29 -12.92
C VAL A 408 58.49 -18.03 -12.15
N LYS A 409 59.00 -16.80 -12.16
CA LYS A 409 60.26 -16.46 -11.48
C LYS A 409 60.01 -16.12 -10.00
N PRO A 410 61.01 -16.29 -9.12
CA PRO A 410 60.92 -15.80 -7.75
C PRO A 410 60.59 -14.29 -7.72
N GLY A 411 59.62 -13.90 -6.89
CA GLY A 411 59.08 -12.53 -6.79
C GLY A 411 57.83 -12.25 -7.65
N ASP A 412 57.48 -13.11 -8.62
CA ASP A 412 56.28 -12.92 -9.43
C ASP A 412 55.00 -13.33 -8.66
N LYS A 413 53.95 -12.50 -8.77
CA LYS A 413 52.63 -12.77 -8.17
C LYS A 413 51.70 -13.44 -9.18
N VAL A 414 51.25 -14.64 -8.86
CA VAL A 414 50.33 -15.43 -9.69
C VAL A 414 48.97 -15.50 -9.02
N LEU A 415 47.91 -15.09 -9.74
CA LEU A 415 46.54 -15.26 -9.28
C LEU A 415 46.22 -16.76 -9.17
N ILE A 416 46.04 -17.25 -7.95
CA ILE A 416 45.82 -18.67 -7.67
C ILE A 416 44.35 -19.00 -7.40
N ALA A 417 43.56 -18.04 -6.92
CA ALA A 417 42.14 -18.24 -6.68
C ALA A 417 41.31 -16.96 -6.85
N LYS A 418 40.07 -17.11 -7.35
CA LYS A 418 39.10 -16.03 -7.55
C LYS A 418 37.71 -16.41 -7.04
N GLY A 419 37.19 -15.67 -6.07
CA GLY A 419 35.83 -15.78 -5.55
C GLY A 419 34.78 -15.14 -6.46
N GLU A 420 33.52 -15.24 -6.03
CA GLU A 420 32.35 -14.66 -6.69
C GLU A 420 32.01 -13.30 -6.06
N SER A 421 31.92 -12.25 -6.88
CA SER A 421 31.56 -10.91 -6.41
C SER A 421 30.08 -10.84 -6.00
N PRO A 422 29.73 -10.07 -4.95
CA PRO A 422 28.34 -9.85 -4.56
C PRO A 422 27.57 -9.09 -5.66
N VAL A 423 26.29 -9.41 -5.80
CA VAL A 423 25.33 -8.63 -6.60
C VAL A 423 24.60 -7.70 -5.64
N HIS A 424 24.75 -6.39 -5.83
CA HIS A 424 24.16 -5.38 -4.95
C HIS A 424 22.63 -5.27 -5.11
N ASP A 425 21.98 -4.83 -4.04
CA ASP A 425 20.57 -4.46 -4.08
C ASP A 425 20.39 -3.26 -5.02
N LYS A 426 19.47 -3.38 -5.98
CA LYS A 426 19.10 -2.25 -6.84
C LYS A 426 17.81 -1.63 -6.30
N LEU A 427 17.86 -0.34 -6.00
CA LEU A 427 16.69 0.46 -5.62
C LEU A 427 16.23 1.26 -6.83
N ILE A 428 15.09 0.88 -7.43
CA ILE A 428 14.53 1.54 -8.60
C ILE A 428 13.41 2.48 -8.15
N PRO A 429 13.57 3.81 -8.26
CA PRO A 429 12.50 4.75 -7.99
C PRO A 429 11.50 4.78 -9.14
N ASN A 430 10.21 4.67 -8.84
CA ASN A 430 9.12 4.93 -9.77
C ASN A 430 8.39 6.20 -9.33
N LEU A 431 8.45 7.24 -10.17
CA LEU A 431 7.76 8.51 -9.93
C LEU A 431 6.35 8.43 -10.52
N HIS A 432 5.35 8.76 -9.72
CA HIS A 432 3.93 8.78 -10.14
C HIS A 432 3.54 10.11 -10.79
N PHE A 433 4.50 11.03 -10.96
CA PHE A 433 4.32 12.28 -11.68
C PHE A 433 5.41 12.42 -12.75
N LYS A 434 5.05 13.02 -13.89
CA LYS A 434 6.01 13.44 -14.92
C LYS A 434 6.37 14.90 -14.67
N LYS A 435 7.60 15.30 -15.01
CA LYS A 435 7.97 16.71 -15.04
C LYS A 435 7.11 17.38 -16.11
N GLY A 436 6.13 18.18 -15.68
CA GLY A 436 5.26 18.91 -16.59
C GLY A 436 6.03 20.01 -17.33
N ASP A 437 5.50 20.46 -18.46
CA ASP A 437 6.00 21.67 -19.11
C ASP A 437 5.79 22.88 -18.18
N ALA A 438 6.66 23.89 -18.29
CA ALA A 438 6.53 25.14 -17.53
C ALA A 438 5.15 25.82 -17.74
N LEU A 439 4.51 25.57 -18.88
CA LEU A 439 3.18 26.06 -19.22
C LEU A 439 2.03 25.24 -18.60
N LYS A 440 2.30 23.99 -18.19
CA LYS A 440 1.33 23.06 -17.60
C LYS A 440 1.97 22.31 -16.44
N PRO A 441 2.15 22.99 -15.28
CA PRO A 441 2.67 22.32 -14.10
C PRO A 441 1.74 21.17 -13.71
N VAL A 442 2.34 20.02 -13.38
CA VAL A 442 1.59 18.90 -12.80
C VAL A 442 1.29 19.27 -11.36
N ILE A 443 0.01 19.29 -10.99
CA ILE A 443 -0.44 19.61 -9.64
C ILE A 443 -0.85 18.32 -8.95
N VAL A 444 -0.39 18.13 -7.71
CA VAL A 444 -0.74 16.99 -6.86
C VAL A 444 -1.59 17.45 -5.69
N ASN A 445 -2.43 16.56 -5.19
CA ASN A 445 -3.26 16.79 -4.02
C ASN A 445 -2.57 16.32 -2.74
N LYS A 446 -2.99 16.88 -1.62
CA LYS A 446 -2.68 16.40 -0.29
C LYS A 446 -3.01 14.91 -0.16
N LYS A 447 -2.06 14.14 0.38
CA LYS A 447 -2.05 12.67 0.53
C LYS A 447 -1.85 11.88 -0.75
N GLU A 448 -1.67 12.53 -1.90
CA GLU A 448 -1.39 11.82 -3.15
C GLU A 448 -0.02 11.16 -3.11
N ARG A 449 0.10 10.01 -3.79
CA ARG A 449 1.34 9.25 -3.84
C ARG A 449 2.26 9.81 -4.91
N LEU A 450 3.46 10.22 -4.52
CA LEU A 450 4.44 10.88 -5.39
C LEU A 450 5.45 9.90 -6.00
N ALA A 451 5.97 8.97 -5.19
CA ALA A 451 7.01 8.04 -5.59
C ALA A 451 6.90 6.73 -4.82
N SER A 452 7.30 5.63 -5.47
CA SER A 452 7.43 4.31 -4.87
C SER A 452 8.78 3.70 -5.22
N ILE A 453 9.47 3.11 -4.25
CA ILE A 453 10.77 2.46 -4.48
C ILE A 453 10.58 0.94 -4.57
N TYR A 454 10.99 0.37 -5.68
CA TYR A 454 11.09 -1.08 -5.87
C TYR A 454 12.50 -1.54 -5.51
N ARG A 455 12.60 -2.55 -4.65
CA ARG A 455 13.87 -3.17 -4.26
C ARG A 455 14.00 -4.51 -4.98
N THR A 456 15.03 -4.65 -5.81
CA THR A 456 15.50 -5.96 -6.25
C THR A 456 16.57 -6.45 -5.28
N ILE A 457 16.31 -7.60 -4.66
CA ILE A 457 17.15 -8.21 -3.64
C ILE A 457 18.46 -8.67 -4.29
N GLY A 458 19.58 -8.16 -3.79
CA GLY A 458 20.92 -8.58 -4.20
C GLY A 458 21.28 -9.98 -3.68
N GLN A 459 22.42 -10.50 -4.11
CA GLN A 459 22.94 -11.80 -3.67
C GLN A 459 24.33 -11.61 -3.08
N ALA A 460 24.59 -12.22 -1.92
CA ALA A 460 25.91 -12.20 -1.29
C ALA A 460 26.95 -12.86 -2.20
N GLY A 461 28.16 -12.29 -2.22
CA GLY A 461 29.31 -12.87 -2.91
C GLY A 461 29.98 -13.93 -2.04
N ILE A 462 30.90 -14.71 -2.60
CA ILE A 462 31.65 -15.73 -1.86
C ILE A 462 33.13 -15.56 -2.15
N ASN A 463 33.93 -15.27 -1.12
CA ASN A 463 35.36 -15.06 -1.26
C ASN A 463 36.14 -16.39 -1.44
N VAL A 464 37.46 -16.31 -1.66
CA VAL A 464 38.32 -17.49 -1.89
C VAL A 464 38.41 -18.43 -0.68
N ASN A 465 38.01 -17.94 0.50
CA ASN A 465 37.95 -18.68 1.77
C ASN A 465 36.56 -19.25 2.06
N GLN A 466 35.62 -19.20 1.12
CA GLN A 466 34.21 -19.58 1.30
C GLN A 466 33.44 -18.76 2.36
N CYS A 467 33.91 -17.57 2.72
CA CYS A 467 33.14 -16.65 3.55
C CYS A 467 32.25 -15.77 2.65
N PHE A 468 31.03 -15.48 3.13
CA PHE A 468 30.14 -14.54 2.47
C PHE A 468 30.74 -13.13 2.50
N VAL A 469 30.68 -12.47 1.36
CA VAL A 469 30.98 -11.05 1.22
C VAL A 469 29.64 -10.33 1.16
N ALA A 470 29.37 -9.53 2.20
CA ALA A 470 28.11 -8.83 2.35
C ALA A 470 27.80 -7.96 1.12
N ASN A 471 26.55 -7.98 0.68
CA ASN A 471 26.01 -6.98 -0.24
C ASN A 471 25.78 -5.69 0.56
N HIS A 472 26.43 -4.60 0.16
CA HIS A 472 26.05 -3.28 0.66
C HIS A 472 24.78 -2.83 -0.06
N ALA A 473 23.82 -2.28 0.69
CA ALA A 473 22.65 -1.63 0.13
C ALA A 473 23.09 -0.33 -0.55
N GLU A 474 22.67 -0.11 -1.80
CA GLU A 474 22.84 1.18 -2.45
C GLU A 474 22.16 2.29 -1.63
N ALA A 475 22.73 3.50 -1.68
CA ALA A 475 22.12 4.66 -1.06
C ALA A 475 20.71 4.89 -1.64
N TYR A 476 19.78 5.35 -0.80
CA TYR A 476 18.42 5.64 -1.25
C TYR A 476 18.43 6.65 -2.39
N PRO A 477 17.82 6.35 -3.55
CA PRO A 477 17.87 7.21 -4.72
C PRO A 477 17.01 8.48 -4.55
N ILE A 478 16.06 8.47 -3.60
CA ILE A 478 15.18 9.60 -3.30
C ILE A 478 15.22 9.93 -1.82
N GLN A 479 15.40 11.21 -1.50
CA GLN A 479 15.32 11.79 -0.16
C GLN A 479 14.05 12.63 0.00
N THR A 480 13.55 12.75 1.22
CA THR A 480 12.39 13.59 1.55
C THR A 480 12.81 15.05 1.66
N GLY A 481 12.21 15.91 0.86
CA GLY A 481 12.29 17.36 0.96
C GLY A 481 11.09 17.97 1.67
N ALA A 482 10.88 19.27 1.46
CA ALA A 482 9.75 20.00 2.04
C ALA A 482 8.40 19.46 1.55
N ASN A 483 7.41 19.41 2.46
CA ASN A 483 6.02 19.01 2.20
C ASN A 483 5.82 17.56 1.69
N VAL A 484 6.80 16.69 1.91
CA VAL A 484 6.75 15.27 1.53
C VAL A 484 7.00 14.40 2.75
N ILE A 485 6.14 13.40 2.97
CA ILE A 485 6.33 12.42 4.02
C ILE A 485 6.64 11.05 3.41
N ARG A 486 7.62 10.37 3.98
CA ARG A 486 7.98 9.00 3.61
C ARG A 486 7.34 8.01 4.58
N LYS A 487 6.65 7.02 4.05
CA LYS A 487 6.17 5.84 4.78
C LYS A 487 6.73 4.59 4.11
N LYS A 488 7.68 3.92 4.77
CA LYS A 488 8.38 2.73 4.23
C LYS A 488 9.06 3.03 2.88
N ASN A 489 8.52 2.51 1.79
CA ASN A 489 9.02 2.66 0.42
C ASN A 489 8.15 3.60 -0.45
N GLU A 490 7.21 4.32 0.16
CA GLU A 490 6.31 5.24 -0.54
C GLU A 490 6.45 6.67 0.00
N PHE A 491 6.29 7.63 -0.91
CA PHE A 491 6.35 9.06 -0.63
C PHE A 491 5.01 9.70 -0.92
N PHE A 492 4.51 10.49 0.03
CA PHE A 492 3.18 11.10 -0.02
C PHE A 492 3.27 12.62 0.11
N ALA A 493 2.37 13.30 -0.58
CA ALA A 493 2.17 14.74 -0.49
C ALA A 493 1.54 15.14 0.86
N VAL A 494 2.09 16.15 1.53
CA VAL A 494 1.50 16.71 2.77
C VAL A 494 0.49 17.83 2.48
N CYS A 495 0.66 18.52 1.35
CA CYS A 495 -0.18 19.62 0.88
C CYS A 495 -0.40 19.54 -0.63
N ASP A 496 -1.32 20.36 -1.14
CA ASP A 496 -1.50 20.55 -2.58
C ASP A 496 -0.34 21.37 -3.14
N GLY A 497 0.03 21.16 -4.40
CA GLY A 497 1.06 21.96 -5.05
C GLY A 497 1.76 21.26 -6.21
N VAL A 498 2.91 21.82 -6.61
CA VAL A 498 3.73 21.29 -7.72
C VAL A 498 4.87 20.44 -7.16
N PRO A 499 4.95 19.13 -7.48
CA PRO A 499 6.04 18.28 -7.05
C PRO A 499 7.29 18.54 -7.88
N SER A 500 8.45 18.55 -7.23
CA SER A 500 9.76 18.73 -7.86
C SER A 500 10.76 17.71 -7.31
N LEU A 501 11.61 17.18 -8.21
CA LEU A 501 12.74 16.33 -7.85
C LEU A 501 14.02 17.06 -8.22
N SER A 502 14.87 17.33 -7.23
CA SER A 502 16.18 17.96 -7.44
C SER A 502 17.20 16.98 -8.04
N GLU A 503 18.27 17.51 -8.62
CA GLU A 503 19.41 16.70 -9.14
C GLU A 503 20.07 15.83 -8.06
N LYS A 504 19.94 16.23 -6.78
CA LYS A 504 20.42 15.47 -5.63
C LYS A 504 19.44 14.38 -5.15
N GLY A 505 18.33 14.17 -5.87
CA GLY A 505 17.30 13.19 -5.52
C GLY A 505 16.35 13.61 -4.39
N VAL A 506 16.33 14.88 -4.00
CA VAL A 506 15.39 15.39 -2.98
C VAL A 506 14.04 15.69 -3.62
N LEU A 507 12.98 15.03 -3.14
CA LEU A 507 11.60 15.18 -3.59
C LEU A 507 10.85 16.17 -2.69
N SER A 508 10.33 17.25 -3.26
CA SER A 508 9.63 18.33 -2.55
C SER A 508 8.33 18.74 -3.24
N ILE A 509 7.43 19.39 -2.51
CA ILE A 509 6.23 20.04 -3.09
C ILE A 509 6.26 21.54 -2.79
N SER A 510 6.12 22.34 -3.85
CA SER A 510 5.90 23.79 -3.77
C SER A 510 4.41 24.08 -3.66
N GLN A 511 3.99 24.81 -2.62
CA GLN A 511 2.61 25.32 -2.47
C GLN A 511 2.31 26.51 -3.39
N VAL A 512 3.26 26.87 -4.25
CA VAL A 512 3.14 27.94 -5.22
C VAL A 512 3.01 27.33 -6.61
N ILE A 513 1.90 27.63 -7.28
CA ILE A 513 1.67 27.34 -8.69
C ILE A 513 2.00 28.61 -9.47
N ASP A 514 3.10 28.56 -10.21
CA ASP A 514 3.55 29.64 -11.08
C ASP A 514 3.23 29.31 -12.54
N ILE A 515 2.44 30.16 -13.20
CA ILE A 515 2.02 30.03 -14.58
C ILE A 515 2.56 31.23 -15.34
N PRO A 516 3.61 31.06 -16.18
CA PRO A 516 4.30 32.18 -16.82
C PRO A 516 3.48 32.87 -17.93
N GLY A 517 2.38 32.26 -18.37
CA GLY A 517 1.54 32.76 -19.46
C GLY A 517 0.07 32.95 -19.10
N ASN A 518 -0.78 32.93 -20.12
CA ASN A 518 -2.23 32.99 -19.97
C ASN A 518 -2.78 31.62 -19.53
N LEU A 519 -3.83 31.64 -18.72
CA LEU A 519 -4.58 30.43 -18.33
C LEU A 519 -5.81 30.29 -19.22
N ASP A 520 -5.72 29.44 -20.25
CA ASP A 520 -6.79 29.13 -21.19
C ASP A 520 -7.56 27.85 -20.79
N ASP A 521 -8.54 27.44 -21.61
CA ASP A 521 -9.31 26.22 -21.36
C ASP A 521 -8.48 24.94 -21.45
N ASN A 522 -7.32 24.99 -22.09
CA ASN A 522 -6.38 23.86 -22.18
C ASN A 522 -5.41 23.81 -20.98
N GLY A 523 -5.44 24.83 -20.12
CA GLY A 523 -4.62 24.96 -18.94
C GLY A 523 -5.00 24.01 -17.79
N PRO A 524 -4.18 23.99 -16.72
CA PRO A 524 -4.42 23.14 -15.56
C PRO A 524 -5.74 23.52 -14.87
N ARG A 525 -6.48 22.51 -14.39
CA ARG A 525 -7.64 22.76 -13.52
C ARG A 525 -7.15 23.14 -12.14
N ILE A 526 -7.42 24.37 -11.72
CA ILE A 526 -6.99 24.89 -10.42
C ILE A 526 -8.15 24.78 -9.44
N ASN A 527 -8.15 23.72 -8.63
CA ASN A 527 -9.09 23.52 -7.53
C ASN A 527 -8.34 22.96 -6.31
N HIS A 528 -7.37 23.74 -5.82
CA HIS A 528 -6.37 23.29 -4.86
C HIS A 528 -6.13 24.37 -3.82
N ASP A 529 -5.79 23.97 -2.59
CA ASP A 529 -5.54 24.89 -1.49
C ASP A 529 -4.09 25.40 -1.51
N CYS A 530 -3.76 26.20 -2.52
CA CYS A 530 -2.40 26.67 -2.79
C CYS A 530 -2.39 28.09 -3.39
N ASP A 531 -1.22 28.72 -3.38
CA ASP A 531 -1.02 30.06 -3.92
C ASP A 531 -0.79 29.97 -5.43
N VAL A 532 -1.47 30.82 -6.20
CA VAL A 532 -1.49 30.77 -7.66
C VAL A 532 -1.06 32.12 -8.22
N TYR A 533 0.02 32.10 -8.99
CA TYR A 533 0.53 33.25 -9.72
C TYR A 533 0.39 32.98 -11.21
N VAL A 534 -0.43 33.80 -11.87
CA VAL A 534 -0.61 33.81 -13.32
C VAL A 534 0.02 35.10 -13.83
N HIS A 535 1.13 35.00 -14.55
CA HIS A 535 1.80 36.17 -15.11
C HIS A 535 0.99 36.81 -16.25
N GLY A 536 0.16 36.04 -16.94
CA GLY A 536 -0.75 36.50 -17.97
C GLY A 536 -2.20 36.68 -17.50
N GLN A 537 -3.12 36.55 -18.45
CA GLN A 537 -4.56 36.67 -18.25
C GLN A 537 -5.22 35.30 -18.08
N ILE A 538 -6.24 35.25 -17.23
CA ILE A 538 -7.12 34.07 -17.09
C ILE A 538 -8.23 34.23 -18.11
N LEU A 539 -8.27 33.39 -19.13
CA LEU A 539 -9.26 33.42 -20.23
C LEU A 539 -10.31 32.31 -20.11
N SER A 540 -10.19 31.44 -19.10
CA SER A 540 -11.06 30.28 -18.94
C SER A 540 -12.36 30.62 -18.21
N GLY A 541 -13.48 30.14 -18.72
CA GLY A 541 -14.78 30.18 -18.03
C GLY A 541 -14.90 29.23 -16.84
N LYS A 542 -13.83 28.48 -16.52
CA LYS A 542 -13.83 27.47 -15.47
C LYS A 542 -13.78 28.10 -14.08
N LYS A 543 -14.32 27.36 -13.11
CA LYS A 543 -14.23 27.72 -11.69
C LYS A 543 -12.82 27.46 -11.17
N ILE A 544 -12.18 28.49 -10.65
CA ILE A 544 -10.86 28.44 -10.03
C ILE A 544 -11.03 28.54 -8.52
N LYS A 545 -10.47 27.59 -7.77
CA LYS A 545 -10.39 27.64 -6.32
C LYS A 545 -8.93 27.56 -5.89
N CYS A 546 -8.49 28.55 -5.13
CA CYS A 546 -7.11 28.69 -4.68
C CYS A 546 -7.06 29.46 -3.36
N LYS A 547 -5.92 29.47 -2.68
CA LYS A 547 -5.74 30.21 -1.44
C LYS A 547 -5.49 31.69 -1.71
N GLU A 548 -4.45 32.02 -2.48
CA GLU A 548 -4.18 33.36 -2.99
C GLU A 548 -4.10 33.33 -4.52
N LEU A 549 -4.75 34.28 -5.19
CA LEU A 549 -4.65 34.47 -6.64
C LEU A 549 -3.98 35.80 -6.96
N THR A 550 -2.91 35.75 -7.75
CA THR A 550 -2.35 36.91 -8.43
C THR A 550 -2.41 36.70 -9.94
N ALA A 551 -3.07 37.59 -10.68
CA ALA A 551 -3.17 37.53 -12.14
C ALA A 551 -2.90 38.90 -12.77
N ALA A 552 -2.48 38.93 -14.04
CA ALA A 552 -2.46 40.19 -14.79
C ALA A 552 -3.90 40.65 -15.07
N GLY A 553 -4.72 39.78 -15.66
CA GLY A 553 -6.13 40.05 -15.95
C GLY A 553 -7.01 38.80 -15.82
N ILE A 554 -8.32 39.00 -15.76
CA ILE A 554 -9.31 37.91 -15.69
C ILE A 554 -10.43 38.21 -16.69
N ASN A 555 -10.75 37.24 -17.54
CA ASN A 555 -11.85 37.29 -18.49
C ASN A 555 -12.71 36.02 -18.38
N GLY A 556 -13.98 36.15 -18.00
CA GLY A 556 -14.96 35.05 -18.02
C GLY A 556 -14.89 34.05 -16.86
N ALA A 557 -13.90 34.14 -15.96
CA ALA A 557 -13.68 33.14 -14.92
C ALA A 557 -14.53 33.34 -13.65
N ILE A 558 -14.82 32.25 -12.95
CA ILE A 558 -15.36 32.27 -11.58
C ILE A 558 -14.24 31.94 -10.60
N VAL A 559 -13.81 32.90 -9.80
CA VAL A 559 -12.70 32.73 -8.86
C VAL A 559 -13.22 32.71 -7.43
N SER A 560 -12.83 31.69 -6.67
CA SER A 560 -13.03 31.64 -5.22
C SER A 560 -11.67 31.54 -4.53
N SER A 561 -11.31 32.55 -3.75
CA SER A 561 -10.00 32.63 -3.11
C SER A 561 -10.05 33.34 -1.76
N GLU A 562 -9.02 33.20 -0.92
CA GLU A 562 -8.90 34.04 0.27
C GLU A 562 -8.48 35.44 -0.15
N LYS A 563 -7.46 35.59 -1.01
CA LYS A 563 -6.96 36.90 -1.41
C LYS A 563 -6.79 36.97 -2.92
N ILE A 564 -7.26 38.06 -3.52
CA ILE A 564 -7.23 38.24 -4.98
C ILE A 564 -6.50 39.53 -5.32
N THR A 565 -5.49 39.44 -6.18
CA THR A 565 -4.78 40.59 -6.74
C THR A 565 -4.81 40.51 -8.27
N VAL A 566 -5.50 41.45 -8.91
CA VAL A 566 -5.51 41.58 -10.39
C VAL A 566 -4.91 42.92 -10.77
N ARG A 567 -3.89 42.90 -11.62
CA ARG A 567 -3.08 44.10 -11.92
C ARG A 567 -3.64 44.98 -13.03
N GLU A 568 -4.39 44.40 -13.97
CA GLU A 568 -4.89 45.06 -15.17
C GLU A 568 -6.43 45.10 -15.19
N LEU A 569 -7.09 44.22 -15.95
CA LEU A 569 -8.52 44.26 -16.21
C LEU A 569 -9.22 42.98 -15.72
N VAL A 570 -10.36 43.16 -15.07
CA VAL A 570 -11.34 42.11 -14.78
C VAL A 570 -12.54 42.32 -15.69
N GLU A 571 -12.85 41.35 -16.55
CA GLU A 571 -13.94 41.41 -17.52
C GLU A 571 -14.81 40.15 -17.44
N ASN A 572 -16.14 40.31 -17.49
CA ASN A 572 -17.10 39.19 -17.51
C ASN A 572 -16.88 38.13 -16.40
N ALA A 573 -16.31 38.51 -15.25
CA ALA A 573 -15.86 37.58 -14.23
C ALA A 573 -16.71 37.66 -12.95
N ARG A 574 -16.72 36.57 -12.18
CA ARG A 574 -17.28 36.54 -10.81
C ARG A 574 -16.19 36.20 -9.81
N LEU A 575 -15.83 37.16 -8.97
CA LEU A 575 -14.78 37.04 -7.98
C LEU A 575 -15.39 36.96 -6.58
N ASN A 576 -15.12 35.88 -5.85
CA ASN A 576 -15.58 35.68 -4.49
C ASN A 576 -14.37 35.50 -3.56
N ALA A 577 -14.10 36.51 -2.74
CA ALA A 577 -12.96 36.52 -1.82
C ALA A 577 -13.37 36.45 -0.35
N LEU A 578 -12.68 35.64 0.45
CA LEU A 578 -12.86 35.65 1.92
C LEU A 578 -12.03 36.76 2.59
N GLY A 579 -11.00 37.25 1.92
CA GLY A 579 -10.03 38.23 2.36
C GLY A 579 -9.98 39.43 1.43
N GLU A 580 -8.86 40.17 1.48
CA GLU A 580 -8.70 41.43 0.75
C GLU A 580 -8.61 41.22 -0.77
N VAL A 581 -9.16 42.18 -1.50
CA VAL A 581 -9.20 42.14 -2.96
C VAL A 581 -8.56 43.42 -3.52
N HIS A 582 -7.51 43.28 -4.30
CA HIS A 582 -6.83 44.39 -4.97
C HIS A 582 -7.06 44.31 -6.48
N LEU A 583 -7.72 45.30 -7.06
CA LEU A 583 -8.03 45.35 -8.49
C LEU A 583 -7.60 46.68 -9.08
N SER A 584 -7.35 46.70 -10.39
CA SER A 584 -7.17 47.92 -11.17
C SER A 584 -8.48 48.27 -11.87
N SER A 585 -8.75 47.77 -13.08
CA SER A 585 -9.98 48.07 -13.84
C SER A 585 -10.98 46.92 -13.82
N ILE A 586 -12.28 47.23 -13.88
CA ILE A 586 -13.37 46.24 -13.80
C ILE A 586 -14.44 46.56 -14.86
N HIS A 587 -14.87 45.55 -15.60
CA HIS A 587 -15.89 45.64 -16.62
C HIS A 587 -16.87 44.46 -16.56
N ASN A 588 -18.18 44.74 -16.57
CA ASN A 588 -19.23 43.71 -16.63
C ASN A 588 -19.02 42.52 -15.67
N SER A 589 -18.60 42.79 -14.44
CA SER A 589 -18.15 41.76 -13.48
C SER A 589 -18.81 41.92 -12.12
N GLU A 590 -18.84 40.82 -11.35
CA GLU A 590 -19.33 40.79 -9.97
C GLU A 590 -18.17 40.46 -9.04
N VAL A 591 -17.92 41.32 -8.06
CA VAL A 591 -16.82 41.17 -7.10
C VAL A 591 -17.41 41.20 -5.70
N THR A 592 -17.26 40.10 -4.97
CA THR A 592 -17.71 39.96 -3.58
C THR A 592 -16.53 39.70 -2.66
N SER A 593 -16.49 40.37 -1.50
CA SER A 593 -15.45 40.14 -0.48
C SER A 593 -15.99 40.27 0.95
N LEU A 594 -15.53 39.42 1.87
CA LEU A 594 -15.79 39.60 3.32
C LEU A 594 -14.91 40.69 3.97
N ARG A 595 -13.84 41.11 3.29
CA ARG A 595 -12.89 42.12 3.76
C ARG A 595 -12.88 43.31 2.79
N THR A 596 -11.84 44.12 2.86
CA THR A 596 -11.75 45.37 2.10
C THR A 596 -11.44 45.11 0.63
N ILE A 597 -12.18 45.80 -0.24
CA ILE A 597 -11.91 45.85 -1.69
C ILE A 597 -11.17 47.15 -1.99
N LEU A 598 -9.98 47.04 -2.58
CA LEU A 598 -9.06 48.13 -2.89
C LEU A 598 -8.89 48.24 -4.40
N ILE A 599 -9.44 49.29 -4.98
CA ILE A 599 -9.34 49.57 -6.41
C ILE A 599 -8.40 50.75 -6.61
N HIS A 600 -7.21 50.48 -7.12
CA HIS A 600 -6.15 51.47 -7.24
C HIS A 600 -5.13 51.07 -8.30
N LYS A 601 -4.37 52.06 -8.80
CA LYS A 601 -3.24 51.79 -9.69
C LYS A 601 -2.07 51.25 -8.88
N LYS A 602 -1.77 49.96 -9.02
CA LYS A 602 -0.48 49.44 -8.54
C LYS A 602 0.58 49.79 -9.58
N GLN A 603 1.50 50.72 -9.26
CA GLN A 603 2.58 51.09 -10.18
C GLN A 603 3.49 49.87 -10.41
N THR A 604 3.39 49.26 -11.59
CA THR A 604 4.39 48.32 -12.10
C THR A 604 4.63 48.63 -13.58
N GLY A 605 5.70 49.37 -13.87
CA GLY A 605 6.26 49.53 -15.23
C GLY A 605 6.11 50.92 -15.86
N PRO A 606 6.85 51.19 -16.96
CA PRO A 606 6.99 52.52 -17.57
C PRO A 606 5.95 52.82 -18.66
N ALA A 607 4.90 52.01 -18.83
CA ALA A 607 3.89 52.22 -19.87
C ALA A 607 2.83 53.27 -19.45
N PRO A 608 2.52 54.27 -20.30
CA PRO A 608 1.55 55.31 -19.97
C PRO A 608 0.11 54.91 -20.33
N LEU A 609 -0.84 55.51 -19.60
CA LEU A 609 -2.11 56.02 -20.12
C LEU A 609 -3.36 55.14 -20.32
N HIS A 610 -3.70 54.19 -19.44
CA HIS A 610 -5.13 53.84 -19.27
C HIS A 610 -5.62 54.33 -17.90
N SER A 611 -6.63 55.20 -17.93
CA SER A 611 -7.39 55.59 -16.75
C SER A 611 -8.07 54.35 -16.19
N ILE A 612 -8.04 54.21 -14.86
CA ILE A 612 -8.73 53.10 -14.22
C ILE A 612 -10.23 53.36 -14.33
N TYR A 613 -10.98 52.34 -14.70
CA TYR A 613 -12.43 52.43 -14.78
C TYR A 613 -13.12 51.23 -14.16
N VAL A 614 -14.33 51.47 -13.65
CA VAL A 614 -15.27 50.46 -13.19
C VAL A 614 -16.57 50.68 -13.94
N SER A 615 -16.96 49.73 -14.79
CA SER A 615 -18.16 49.89 -15.61
C SER A 615 -19.03 48.65 -15.64
N ARG A 616 -20.36 48.84 -15.59
CA ARG A 616 -21.38 47.77 -15.62
C ARG A 616 -21.14 46.66 -14.60
N SER A 617 -20.58 46.99 -13.42
CA SER A 617 -20.11 45.99 -12.47
C SER A 617 -20.79 46.11 -11.11
N ILE A 618 -20.84 45.01 -10.36
CA ILE A 618 -21.37 44.94 -8.99
C ILE A 618 -20.20 44.65 -8.06
N ILE A 619 -19.99 45.51 -7.07
CA ILE A 619 -18.89 45.39 -6.11
C ILE A 619 -19.49 45.40 -4.70
N ASP A 620 -19.44 44.27 -4.02
CA ASP A 620 -20.04 44.07 -2.70
C ASP A 620 -18.95 43.68 -1.67
N SER A 621 -18.79 44.48 -0.61
CA SER A 621 -17.86 44.20 0.50
C SER A 621 -18.57 44.15 1.86
N ASP A 622 -18.31 43.14 2.68
CA ASP A 622 -18.83 43.09 4.06
C ASP A 622 -18.06 44.02 5.03
N ASN A 623 -17.02 44.72 4.55
CA ASN A 623 -16.27 45.69 5.35
C ASN A 623 -16.21 47.08 4.69
N ALA A 624 -15.32 47.28 3.73
CA ALA A 624 -15.11 48.59 3.12
C ALA A 624 -14.67 48.49 1.65
N CYS A 625 -15.07 49.48 0.85
CA CYS A 625 -14.63 49.63 -0.53
C CYS A 625 -13.85 50.94 -0.68
N ILE A 626 -12.62 50.87 -1.20
CA ILE A 626 -11.72 52.02 -1.35
C ILE A 626 -11.34 52.14 -2.81
N PHE A 627 -11.66 53.27 -3.43
CA PHE A 627 -11.38 53.57 -4.82
C PHE A 627 -10.41 54.75 -4.90
N THR A 628 -9.34 54.61 -5.68
CA THR A 628 -8.31 55.65 -5.85
C THR A 628 -7.97 55.86 -7.33
N ASP A 629 -8.13 57.08 -7.83
CA ASP A 629 -7.85 57.48 -9.22
C ASP A 629 -8.66 56.68 -10.26
N VAL A 630 -9.98 56.54 -10.05
CA VAL A 630 -10.91 55.70 -10.84
C VAL A 630 -12.10 56.48 -11.39
N ASN A 631 -12.56 56.12 -12.60
CA ASN A 631 -13.86 56.53 -13.12
C ASN A 631 -14.89 55.40 -13.01
N ILE A 632 -16.04 55.65 -12.40
CA ILE A 632 -17.09 54.64 -12.16
C ILE A 632 -18.31 54.99 -13.01
N THR A 633 -18.81 54.05 -13.80
CA THR A 633 -19.97 54.25 -14.70
C THR A 633 -20.94 53.08 -14.62
N SER A 634 -22.25 53.34 -14.60
CA SER A 634 -23.32 52.32 -14.62
C SER A 634 -23.08 51.12 -13.69
N SER A 635 -22.52 51.35 -12.50
CA SER A 635 -22.06 50.29 -11.59
C SER A 635 -22.72 50.41 -10.22
N MET A 636 -22.79 49.29 -9.52
CA MET A 636 -23.34 49.21 -8.17
C MET A 636 -22.22 48.90 -7.18
N ILE A 637 -22.05 49.77 -6.19
CA ILE A 637 -21.00 49.66 -5.18
C ILE A 637 -21.67 49.55 -3.82
N ARG A 638 -21.35 48.50 -3.08
CA ARG A 638 -21.89 48.24 -1.76
C ARG A 638 -20.79 47.96 -0.75
N ALA A 639 -20.91 48.54 0.44
CA ALA A 639 -20.07 48.18 1.57
C ALA A 639 -20.85 48.27 2.89
N ARG A 640 -20.61 47.33 3.81
CA ARG A 640 -21.26 47.35 5.12
C ARG A 640 -20.85 48.54 5.99
N ASN A 641 -19.55 48.84 6.09
CA ASN A 641 -19.06 49.89 6.99
C ASN A 641 -18.74 51.19 6.25
N LYS A 642 -17.87 51.15 5.24
CA LYS A 642 -17.36 52.40 4.63
C LYS A 642 -17.07 52.29 3.15
N ILE A 643 -17.46 53.31 2.40
CA ILE A 643 -17.04 53.53 1.01
C ILE A 643 -16.17 54.78 0.96
N ILE A 644 -14.97 54.68 0.37
CA ILE A 644 -14.01 55.78 0.30
C ILE A 644 -13.66 56.05 -1.16
N PHE A 645 -13.89 57.29 -1.60
CA PHE A 645 -13.54 57.76 -2.92
C PHE A 645 -12.39 58.78 -2.85
N ARG A 646 -11.24 58.45 -3.47
CA ARG A 646 -10.04 59.29 -3.52
C ARG A 646 -9.71 59.64 -4.97
N LYS A 647 -9.94 60.88 -5.38
CA LYS A 647 -9.77 61.34 -6.78
C LYS A 647 -10.57 60.48 -7.77
N VAL A 648 -11.85 60.28 -7.45
CA VAL A 648 -12.74 59.41 -8.23
C VAL A 648 -13.84 60.25 -8.87
N ARG A 649 -14.22 59.89 -10.10
CA ARG A 649 -15.40 60.42 -10.77
C ARG A 649 -16.45 59.33 -10.87
N VAL A 650 -17.61 59.54 -10.25
CA VAL A 650 -18.79 58.67 -10.40
C VAL A 650 -19.72 59.32 -11.40
N GLU A 651 -19.95 58.67 -12.53
CA GLU A 651 -20.87 59.12 -13.57
C GLU A 651 -22.31 58.65 -13.32
N ASN A 652 -23.22 59.09 -14.18
CA ASN A 652 -24.65 58.84 -14.06
C ASN A 652 -24.98 57.34 -14.03
N ASN A 653 -26.13 57.00 -13.45
CA ASN A 653 -26.66 55.63 -13.33
C ASN A 653 -25.84 54.70 -12.42
N CYS A 654 -25.05 55.25 -11.51
CA CYS A 654 -24.41 54.47 -10.45
C CYS A 654 -25.31 54.36 -9.22
N LYS A 655 -25.20 53.25 -8.49
CA LYS A 655 -25.88 53.05 -7.19
C LYS A 655 -24.85 52.74 -6.12
N ILE A 656 -24.76 53.61 -5.12
CA ILE A 656 -23.80 53.51 -4.02
C ILE A 656 -24.59 53.19 -2.75
N ILE A 657 -24.30 52.05 -2.12
CA ILE A 657 -25.04 51.54 -0.96
C ILE A 657 -24.09 51.33 0.22
N ALA A 658 -24.34 51.96 1.36
CA ALA A 658 -23.56 51.75 2.57
C ALA A 658 -24.44 51.23 3.71
N GLY A 659 -23.96 50.26 4.49
CA GLY A 659 -24.66 49.78 5.69
C GLY A 659 -25.33 48.41 5.57
N ASP A 660 -25.44 47.86 4.37
CA ASP A 660 -25.96 46.51 4.16
C ASP A 660 -24.81 45.50 4.22
N SER A 661 -24.97 44.44 5.02
CA SER A 661 -24.10 43.26 4.98
C SER A 661 -24.45 42.37 3.78
N LEU A 662 -23.55 41.46 3.40
CA LEU A 662 -23.81 40.49 2.33
C LEU A 662 -25.06 39.63 2.62
N GLU A 663 -25.24 39.24 3.89
CA GLU A 663 -26.43 38.49 4.33
C GLU A 663 -27.72 39.30 4.12
N VAL A 664 -27.71 40.59 4.45
CA VAL A 664 -28.87 41.47 4.25
C VAL A 664 -29.16 41.68 2.78
N ILE A 665 -28.12 41.79 1.94
CA ILE A 665 -28.26 41.93 0.49
C ILE A 665 -28.99 40.71 -0.09
N ASP A 666 -28.60 39.50 0.30
CA ASP A 666 -29.23 38.27 -0.19
C ASP A 666 -30.70 38.19 0.24
N LYS A 667 -31.01 38.56 1.49
CA LYS A 667 -32.39 38.67 1.97
C LYS A 667 -33.20 39.74 1.23
N LYS A 668 -32.60 40.89 0.90
CA LYS A 668 -33.27 41.93 0.08
C LYS A 668 -33.55 41.45 -1.35
N LYS A 669 -32.65 40.64 -1.94
CA LYS A 669 -32.89 40.00 -3.24
C LYS A 669 -34.04 38.98 -3.17
N GLU A 670 -34.17 38.25 -2.06
CA GLU A 670 -35.34 37.36 -1.83
C GLU A 670 -36.64 38.16 -1.76
N ILE A 671 -36.66 39.27 -1.02
CA ILE A 671 -37.81 40.18 -0.97
C ILE A 671 -38.17 40.69 -2.38
N GLU A 672 -37.20 41.12 -3.18
CA GLU A 672 -37.46 41.61 -4.54
C GLU A 672 -38.07 40.53 -5.45
N LYS A 673 -37.72 39.25 -5.25
CA LYS A 673 -38.35 38.13 -5.97
C LYS A 673 -39.79 37.93 -5.53
N ILE A 674 -40.04 37.96 -4.22
CA ILE A 674 -41.39 37.84 -3.64
C ILE A 674 -42.28 38.98 -4.16
N GLU A 675 -41.79 40.22 -4.19
CA GLU A 675 -42.53 41.38 -4.70
C GLU A 675 -42.88 41.24 -6.20
N LYS A 676 -41.97 40.70 -7.00
CA LYS A 676 -42.25 40.42 -8.43
C LYS A 676 -43.31 39.33 -8.59
N GLU A 677 -43.31 38.31 -7.74
CA GLU A 677 -44.32 37.25 -7.77
C GLU A 677 -45.68 37.75 -7.29
N ASP A 678 -45.72 38.50 -6.18
CA ASP A 678 -46.93 39.14 -5.64
C ASP A 678 -47.59 40.04 -6.68
N LYS A 679 -46.80 40.85 -7.39
CA LYS A 679 -47.32 41.72 -8.46
C LYS A 679 -47.98 40.91 -9.59
N ARG A 680 -47.36 39.81 -10.03
CA ARG A 680 -47.90 38.94 -11.10
C ARG A 680 -49.22 38.30 -10.67
N ILE A 681 -49.29 37.77 -9.45
CA ILE A 681 -50.51 37.13 -8.94
C ILE A 681 -51.64 38.15 -8.80
N LYS A 682 -51.33 39.38 -8.36
CA LYS A 682 -52.31 40.48 -8.29
C LYS A 682 -52.85 40.85 -9.68
N GLU A 683 -52.01 40.88 -10.71
CA GLU A 683 -52.42 41.08 -12.11
C GLU A 683 -53.32 39.91 -12.60
N ASP A 684 -52.99 38.67 -12.27
CA ASP A 684 -53.80 37.49 -12.63
C ASP A 684 -55.18 37.51 -11.95
N ILE A 685 -55.24 37.88 -10.66
CA ILE A 685 -56.51 38.06 -9.94
C ILE A 685 -57.37 39.11 -10.63
N GLN A 686 -56.79 40.25 -11.01
CA GLN A 686 -57.52 41.31 -11.72
C GLN A 686 -58.07 40.83 -13.07
N SER A 687 -57.28 40.05 -13.82
CA SER A 687 -57.71 39.45 -15.09
C SER A 687 -58.86 38.46 -14.90
N LEU A 688 -58.75 37.56 -13.91
CA LEU A 688 -59.82 36.60 -13.60
C LEU A 688 -61.09 37.30 -13.12
N GLU A 689 -60.99 38.33 -12.29
CA GLU A 689 -62.13 39.15 -11.87
C GLU A 689 -62.78 39.89 -13.05
N GLN A 690 -62.00 40.31 -14.04
CA GLN A 690 -62.53 40.91 -15.27
C GLN A 690 -63.26 39.88 -16.14
N GLN A 691 -62.69 38.70 -16.37
CA GLN A 691 -63.34 37.62 -17.10
C GLN A 691 -64.66 37.22 -16.43
N LEU A 692 -64.68 37.17 -15.09
CA LEU A 692 -65.88 36.91 -14.32
C LEU A 692 -66.98 37.94 -14.59
N ARG A 693 -66.63 39.24 -14.61
CA ARG A 693 -67.55 40.33 -14.96
C ARG A 693 -68.09 40.21 -16.39
N GLU A 694 -67.24 39.80 -17.34
CA GLU A 694 -67.65 39.59 -18.74
C GLU A 694 -68.64 38.44 -18.88
N VAL A 695 -68.41 37.32 -18.18
CA VAL A 695 -69.35 36.18 -18.11
C VAL A 695 -70.69 36.64 -17.52
N PHE A 696 -70.68 37.41 -16.44
CA PHE A 696 -71.92 37.97 -15.86
C PHE A 696 -72.68 38.85 -16.86
N SER A 697 -71.99 39.73 -17.61
CA SER A 697 -72.64 40.58 -18.61
C SER A 697 -73.23 39.80 -19.80
N SER A 698 -72.65 38.64 -20.15
CA SER A 698 -73.22 37.77 -21.20
C SER A 698 -74.51 37.06 -20.78
N LEU A 699 -74.68 36.77 -19.47
CA LEU A 699 -75.85 36.06 -18.95
C LEU A 699 -77.10 36.96 -18.85
N GLU A 700 -76.93 38.28 -18.69
CA GLU A 700 -78.04 39.23 -18.61
C GLU A 700 -78.77 39.49 -19.95
N LYS A 701 -78.31 38.93 -21.07
CA LYS A 701 -78.74 39.34 -22.44
C LYS A 701 -79.87 38.56 -23.12
N LYS A 702 -80.69 37.76 -22.42
CA LYS A 702 -81.83 37.06 -23.07
C LYS A 702 -83.20 37.55 -22.54
N ASP A 703 -83.78 38.52 -23.25
CA ASP A 703 -85.13 39.06 -23.03
C ASP A 703 -86.23 38.01 -23.33
N ILE A 704 -86.52 37.16 -22.34
CA ILE A 704 -87.71 36.28 -22.34
C ILE A 704 -88.98 37.13 -22.20
N SER A 705 -88.86 38.32 -21.59
CA SER A 705 -89.95 39.25 -21.27
C SER A 705 -90.73 39.72 -22.50
N ASN A 706 -90.08 39.88 -23.66
CA ASN A 706 -90.74 40.30 -24.90
C ASN A 706 -91.68 39.20 -25.45
N PHE A 707 -91.25 37.94 -25.41
CA PHE A 707 -92.08 36.81 -25.85
C PHE A 707 -93.22 36.50 -24.86
N GLU A 708 -93.00 36.70 -23.56
CA GLU A 708 -94.04 36.53 -22.53
C GLU A 708 -95.10 37.64 -22.62
N ALA A 709 -94.71 38.88 -22.91
CA ALA A 709 -95.63 39.99 -23.18
C ALA A 709 -96.47 39.76 -24.45
N GLU A 710 -95.86 39.25 -25.53
CA GLU A 710 -96.55 38.94 -26.79
C GLU A 710 -97.56 37.79 -26.63
N ILE A 711 -97.22 36.74 -25.85
CA ILE A 711 -98.15 35.67 -25.50
C ILE A 711 -99.34 36.21 -24.69
N LYS A 712 -99.09 37.16 -23.76
CA LYS A 712 -100.15 37.77 -22.95
C LYS A 712 -101.12 38.59 -23.80
N MET A 713 -100.62 39.33 -24.79
CA MET A 713 -101.46 40.08 -25.74
C MET A 713 -102.30 39.16 -26.64
N LEU A 714 -101.71 38.09 -27.18
CA LEU A 714 -102.43 37.11 -28.01
C LEU A 714 -103.47 36.30 -27.21
N ASN A 715 -103.24 36.08 -25.91
CA ASN A 715 -104.19 35.38 -25.04
C ASN A 715 -105.44 36.19 -24.68
N ASN A 716 -105.34 37.52 -24.66
CA ASN A 716 -106.41 38.45 -24.26
C ASN A 716 -107.40 38.81 -25.40
N ARG A 717 -107.27 38.21 -26.59
CA ARG A 717 -108.22 38.41 -27.69
C ARG A 717 -109.47 37.53 -27.53
N ASN A 718 -110.67 38.11 -27.65
CA ASN A 718 -111.96 37.46 -27.37
C ASN A 718 -112.35 36.32 -28.34
N GLN A 719 -111.84 36.31 -29.58
CA GLN A 719 -111.99 35.18 -30.52
C GLN A 719 -110.61 34.80 -31.05
N LYS A 720 -110.16 33.57 -30.74
CA LYS A 720 -108.84 33.07 -31.16
C LYS A 720 -108.98 32.35 -32.49
N THR A 721 -108.28 32.82 -33.52
CA THR A 721 -108.21 32.09 -34.78
C THR A 721 -107.26 30.88 -34.65
N LYS A 722 -107.39 29.90 -35.55
CA LYS A 722 -106.46 28.76 -35.61
C LYS A 722 -105.00 29.23 -35.76
N VAL A 723 -104.80 30.33 -36.49
CA VAL A 723 -103.49 31.00 -36.69
C VAL A 723 -102.94 31.56 -35.38
N ASP A 724 -103.76 32.21 -34.55
CA ASP A 724 -103.33 32.72 -33.24
C ASP A 724 -102.90 31.57 -32.30
N MET A 725 -103.64 30.45 -32.32
CA MET A 725 -103.33 29.27 -31.50
C MET A 725 -102.03 28.58 -31.94
N ASP A 726 -101.78 28.49 -33.24
CA ASP A 726 -100.51 27.97 -33.76
C ASP A 726 -99.35 28.93 -33.45
N ARG A 727 -99.54 30.26 -33.54
CA ARG A 727 -98.54 31.27 -33.17
C ARG A 727 -98.19 31.24 -31.68
N ILE A 728 -99.17 31.08 -30.79
CA ILE A 728 -98.94 30.91 -29.35
C ILE A 728 -98.16 29.62 -29.08
N ARG A 729 -98.48 28.53 -29.80
CA ARG A 729 -97.76 27.26 -29.68
C ARG A 729 -96.30 27.42 -30.10
N ASP A 730 -96.05 28.11 -31.21
CA ASP A 730 -94.71 28.38 -31.72
C ASP A 730 -93.92 29.30 -30.78
N LEU A 731 -94.54 30.36 -30.25
CA LEU A 731 -93.91 31.24 -29.24
C LEU A 731 -93.61 30.49 -27.94
N LYS A 732 -94.52 29.65 -27.44
CA LYS A 732 -94.26 28.78 -26.27
C LYS A 732 -93.15 27.77 -26.55
N LYS A 733 -93.07 27.22 -27.77
CA LYS A 733 -91.99 26.33 -28.19
C LYS A 733 -90.66 27.07 -28.26
N LYS A 734 -90.64 28.30 -28.76
CA LYS A 734 -89.46 29.19 -28.75
C LYS A 734 -89.03 29.56 -27.34
N ILE A 735 -89.96 29.90 -26.43
CA ILE A 735 -89.65 30.14 -25.01
C ILE A 735 -89.08 28.88 -24.36
N ARG A 736 -89.65 27.70 -24.61
CA ARG A 736 -89.11 26.44 -24.07
C ARG A 736 -87.73 26.10 -24.63
N ALA A 737 -87.50 26.36 -25.92
CA ALA A 737 -86.18 26.18 -26.54
C ALA A 737 -85.16 27.14 -25.92
N LEU A 738 -85.50 28.44 -25.81
CA LEU A 738 -84.65 29.45 -25.19
C LEU A 738 -84.40 29.20 -23.71
N LYS A 739 -85.40 28.75 -22.94
CA LYS A 739 -85.23 28.37 -21.52
C LYS A 739 -84.29 27.17 -21.38
N LYS A 740 -84.44 26.15 -22.23
CA LYS A 740 -83.56 24.96 -22.25
C LYS A 740 -82.14 25.29 -22.72
N GLU A 741 -81.98 26.22 -23.63
CA GLU A 741 -80.68 26.71 -24.09
C GLU A 741 -80.01 27.59 -23.02
N SER A 742 -80.75 28.50 -22.38
CA SER A 742 -80.24 29.27 -21.25
C SER A 742 -79.88 28.38 -20.06
N GLU A 743 -80.66 27.35 -19.75
CA GLU A 743 -80.39 26.44 -18.64
C GLU A 743 -79.09 25.63 -18.87
N LYS A 744 -78.80 25.25 -20.12
CA LYS A 744 -77.50 24.66 -20.49
C LYS A 744 -76.36 25.66 -20.32
N GLU A 745 -76.51 26.88 -20.83
CA GLU A 745 -75.51 27.95 -20.69
C GLU A 745 -75.26 28.32 -19.21
N TYR A 746 -76.30 28.35 -18.37
CA TYR A 746 -76.19 28.60 -16.93
C TYR A 746 -75.42 27.48 -16.22
N ASN A 747 -75.65 26.22 -16.58
CA ASN A 747 -74.91 25.10 -15.99
C ASN A 747 -73.43 25.13 -16.40
N GLU A 748 -73.12 25.41 -17.67
CA GLU A 748 -71.74 25.54 -18.17
C GLU A 748 -71.02 26.76 -17.56
N CYS A 749 -71.70 27.90 -17.44
CA CYS A 749 -71.17 29.10 -16.77
C CYS A 749 -71.03 28.90 -15.26
N GLY A 750 -71.88 28.10 -14.62
CA GLY A 750 -71.83 27.78 -13.19
C GLY A 750 -70.56 27.02 -12.82
N ASP A 751 -70.18 26.02 -13.60
CA ASP A 751 -68.92 25.29 -13.39
C ASP A 751 -67.70 26.18 -13.62
N MET A 752 -67.74 27.03 -14.66
CA MET A 752 -66.69 28.01 -14.93
C MET A 752 -66.56 29.03 -13.78
N PHE A 753 -67.68 29.51 -13.24
CA PHE A 753 -67.74 30.42 -12.09
C PHE A 753 -67.15 29.81 -10.83
N ILE A 754 -67.53 28.57 -10.50
CA ILE A 754 -67.01 27.86 -9.32
C ILE A 754 -65.49 27.66 -9.46
N ASN A 755 -65.02 27.28 -10.65
CA ASN A 755 -63.60 27.08 -10.91
C ASN A 755 -62.81 28.40 -10.84
N MET A 756 -63.31 29.48 -11.44
CA MET A 756 -62.67 30.81 -11.37
C MET A 756 -62.67 31.36 -9.93
N SER A 757 -63.78 31.26 -9.21
CA SER A 757 -63.88 31.73 -7.82
C SER A 757 -62.96 30.95 -6.88
N ARG A 758 -62.87 29.63 -7.06
CA ARG A 758 -61.91 28.78 -6.32
C ARG A 758 -60.47 29.20 -6.61
N ARG A 759 -60.16 29.50 -7.88
CA ARG A 759 -58.83 29.97 -8.29
C ARG A 759 -58.50 31.34 -7.70
N ILE A 760 -59.41 32.32 -7.79
CA ILE A 760 -59.24 33.65 -7.17
C ILE A 760 -59.02 33.52 -5.66
N SER A 761 -59.79 32.69 -4.97
CA SER A 761 -59.62 32.46 -3.53
C SER A 761 -58.28 31.81 -3.20
N ALA A 762 -57.80 30.88 -4.02
CA ALA A 762 -56.49 30.23 -3.85
C ALA A 762 -55.33 31.23 -4.08
N GLU A 763 -55.41 32.04 -5.14
CA GLU A 763 -54.41 33.07 -5.43
C GLU A 763 -54.39 34.18 -4.37
N LYS A 764 -55.56 34.61 -3.85
CA LYS A 764 -55.65 35.56 -2.73
C LYS A 764 -55.00 35.00 -1.46
N LYS A 765 -55.17 33.70 -1.19
CA LYS A 765 -54.48 33.03 -0.08
C LYS A 765 -52.96 33.03 -0.28
N ARG A 766 -52.49 32.75 -1.50
CA ARG A 766 -51.06 32.78 -1.85
C ARG A 766 -50.44 34.16 -1.68
N VAL A 767 -51.15 35.23 -2.06
CA VAL A 767 -50.73 36.62 -1.80
C VAL A 767 -50.52 36.87 -0.30
N ALA A 768 -51.48 36.43 0.53
CA ALA A 768 -51.35 36.60 1.99
C ALA A 768 -50.16 35.81 2.57
N GLU A 769 -49.89 34.60 2.07
CA GLU A 769 -48.72 33.80 2.46
C GLU A 769 -47.40 34.48 2.06
N LEU A 770 -47.29 35.01 0.84
CA LEU A 770 -46.12 35.76 0.37
C LEU A 770 -45.90 37.05 1.17
N GLU A 771 -46.97 37.76 1.55
CA GLU A 771 -46.88 38.95 2.40
C GLU A 771 -46.37 38.61 3.81
N GLN A 772 -46.80 37.49 4.40
CA GLN A 772 -46.27 37.00 5.67
C GLN A 772 -44.78 36.62 5.57
N GLU A 773 -44.39 35.91 4.51
CA GLU A 773 -42.99 35.56 4.26
C GLU A 773 -42.11 36.82 4.13
N ARG A 774 -42.58 37.81 3.38
CA ARG A 774 -41.90 39.11 3.26
C ARG A 774 -41.71 39.79 4.61
N MET A 775 -42.74 39.83 5.46
CA MET A 775 -42.65 40.43 6.80
C MET A 775 -41.62 39.71 7.68
N LEU A 776 -41.58 38.38 7.64
CA LEU A 776 -40.60 37.60 8.41
C LEU A 776 -39.16 37.87 7.96
N ILE A 777 -38.92 38.01 6.65
CA ILE A 777 -37.59 38.34 6.13
C ILE A 777 -37.20 39.77 6.53
N GLN A 778 -38.15 40.72 6.49
CA GLN A 778 -37.92 42.10 6.94
C GLN A 778 -37.57 42.17 8.43
N GLU A 779 -38.25 41.39 9.28
CA GLU A 779 -37.93 41.30 10.71
C GLU A 779 -36.49 40.80 10.94
N LYS A 780 -36.08 39.76 10.20
CA LYS A 780 -34.69 39.24 10.25
C LYS A 780 -33.67 40.30 9.83
N ILE A 781 -33.94 41.10 8.80
CA ILE A 781 -33.07 42.21 8.38
C ILE A 781 -32.95 43.25 9.51
N MET A 782 -34.08 43.62 10.13
CA MET A 782 -34.09 44.57 11.25
C MET A 782 -33.30 44.07 12.45
N ASP A 783 -33.33 42.78 12.74
CA ASP A 783 -32.55 42.18 13.81
C ASP A 783 -31.05 42.14 13.53
N VAL A 784 -30.64 42.01 12.25
CA VAL A 784 -29.24 42.20 11.86
C VAL A 784 -28.83 43.65 12.11
N TYR A 785 -29.63 44.62 11.66
CA TYR A 785 -29.32 46.03 11.89
C TYR A 785 -29.26 46.42 13.37
N LYS A 786 -30.15 45.90 14.23
CA LYS A 786 -30.12 46.15 15.69
C LYS A 786 -28.83 45.64 16.34
N ARG A 787 -28.28 44.54 15.83
CA ARG A 787 -27.02 43.96 16.34
C ARG A 787 -25.79 44.78 15.90
N GLU A 788 -25.89 45.50 14.80
CA GLU A 788 -24.78 46.27 14.23
C GLU A 788 -24.67 47.67 14.85
N LYS A 789 -23.59 47.92 15.60
CA LYS A 789 -23.29 49.25 16.18
C LYS A 789 -22.51 50.19 15.24
N GLY A 790 -22.22 49.76 14.01
CA GLY A 790 -21.46 50.56 13.04
C GLY A 790 -22.31 51.68 12.44
N HIS A 791 -21.70 52.86 12.25
CA HIS A 791 -22.26 53.99 11.51
C HIS A 791 -21.72 53.95 10.07
N PRO A 792 -22.52 53.52 9.08
CA PRO A 792 -22.04 53.44 7.72
C PRO A 792 -21.74 54.84 7.16
N GLU A 793 -20.67 54.95 6.39
CA GLU A 793 -20.23 56.25 5.85
C GLU A 793 -19.80 56.13 4.38
N ILE A 794 -20.17 57.13 3.57
CA ILE A 794 -19.64 57.31 2.22
C ILE A 794 -18.77 58.58 2.20
N ASP A 795 -17.46 58.39 2.13
CA ASP A 795 -16.46 59.45 2.10
C ASP A 795 -16.15 59.85 0.64
N ALA A 796 -16.76 60.95 0.19
CA ALA A 796 -16.61 61.51 -1.14
C ALA A 796 -15.86 62.87 -1.14
N ARG A 797 -15.03 63.14 -0.11
CA ARG A 797 -14.31 64.42 0.04
C ARG A 797 -13.42 64.78 -1.13
N LYS A 798 -12.85 63.78 -1.82
CA LYS A 798 -11.98 63.96 -2.97
C LYS A 798 -12.60 63.37 -4.23
N ALA A 799 -13.93 63.41 -4.36
CA ALA A 799 -14.64 62.80 -5.47
C ALA A 799 -15.66 63.74 -6.09
N ILE A 800 -15.98 63.47 -7.35
CA ILE A 800 -17.08 64.10 -8.09
C ILE A 800 -18.14 63.02 -8.28
N ILE A 801 -19.32 63.21 -7.71
CA ILE A 801 -20.48 62.33 -7.89
C ILE A 801 -21.51 63.06 -8.74
N ALA A 802 -21.77 62.53 -9.94
CA ALA A 802 -22.68 63.13 -10.89
C ALA A 802 -24.15 63.00 -10.50
N LYS A 803 -24.97 63.93 -10.99
CA LYS A 803 -26.43 63.93 -10.89
C LYS A 803 -27.04 62.60 -11.33
N GLY A 804 -28.10 62.17 -10.65
CA GLY A 804 -28.80 60.93 -10.95
C GLY A 804 -28.17 59.69 -10.31
N THR A 805 -27.02 59.81 -9.64
CA THR A 805 -26.47 58.74 -8.79
C THR A 805 -27.40 58.50 -7.59
N VAL A 806 -27.68 57.23 -7.31
CA VAL A 806 -28.50 56.82 -6.16
C VAL A 806 -27.58 56.50 -4.99
N ILE A 807 -27.74 57.23 -3.89
CA ILE A 807 -27.08 56.97 -2.62
C ILE A 807 -28.09 56.31 -1.69
N GLN A 808 -27.75 55.13 -1.16
CA GLN A 808 -28.62 54.36 -0.28
C GLN A 808 -27.87 53.97 0.99
N PHE A 809 -28.56 54.06 2.13
CA PHE A 809 -28.15 53.54 3.42
C PHE A 809 -29.12 52.45 3.90
N ARG A 810 -29.10 52.11 5.20
CA ARG A 810 -29.89 50.99 5.74
C ARG A 810 -31.39 51.25 5.64
N PHE A 811 -31.81 52.49 5.92
CA PHE A 811 -33.22 52.88 6.02
C PHE A 811 -33.65 53.86 4.94
N THR A 812 -32.70 54.54 4.28
CA THR A 812 -32.96 55.66 3.37
C THR A 812 -32.28 55.50 2.03
N SER A 813 -32.87 56.11 1.00
CA SER A 813 -32.29 56.21 -0.34
C SER A 813 -32.59 57.58 -0.93
N GLN A 814 -31.60 58.20 -1.55
CA GLN A 814 -31.71 59.51 -2.18
C GLN A 814 -31.03 59.49 -3.55
N THR A 815 -31.72 60.00 -4.57
CA THR A 815 -31.12 60.27 -5.87
C THR A 815 -30.60 61.71 -5.88
N LEU A 816 -29.33 61.89 -6.24
CA LEU A 816 -28.72 63.22 -6.28
C LEU A 816 -29.32 64.09 -7.40
N ALA A 817 -29.79 65.28 -7.02
CA ALA A 817 -30.42 66.23 -7.95
C ALA A 817 -29.40 67.07 -8.76
N SER A 818 -28.17 67.20 -8.26
CA SER A 818 -27.06 67.93 -8.88
C SER A 818 -25.73 67.21 -8.62
N ASP A 819 -24.70 67.59 -9.36
CA ASP A 819 -23.35 67.09 -9.11
C ASP A 819 -22.89 67.52 -7.71
N THR A 820 -22.28 66.61 -6.97
CA THR A 820 -21.78 66.85 -5.61
C THR A 820 -20.29 66.57 -5.54
N THR A 821 -19.58 67.45 -4.82
CA THR A 821 -18.13 67.35 -4.61
C THR A 821 -17.79 67.74 -3.17
N GLY A 822 -16.83 67.04 -2.56
CA GLY A 822 -16.29 67.47 -1.26
C GLY A 822 -17.14 67.13 -0.04
N PHE A 823 -18.02 66.12 -0.11
CA PHE A 823 -18.93 65.78 0.98
C PHE A 823 -18.64 64.40 1.58
N VAL A 824 -19.04 64.23 2.84
CA VAL A 824 -19.22 62.92 3.50
C VAL A 824 -20.71 62.72 3.71
N PHE A 825 -21.24 61.58 3.26
CA PHE A 825 -22.65 61.23 3.45
C PHE A 825 -22.79 60.28 4.65
N ARG A 826 -23.77 60.58 5.50
CA ARG A 826 -24.15 59.74 6.65
C ARG A 826 -25.66 59.67 6.78
N GLU A 827 -26.14 58.53 7.26
CA GLU A 827 -27.54 58.36 7.65
C GLU A 827 -27.71 58.79 9.11
N GLU A 828 -28.52 59.82 9.33
CA GLU A 828 -28.84 60.33 10.66
C GLU A 828 -30.35 60.27 10.89
N TYR A 829 -30.75 60.02 12.14
CA TYR A 829 -32.15 60.10 12.53
C TYR A 829 -32.50 61.56 12.82
N ASP A 830 -33.39 62.17 12.02
CA ASP A 830 -33.90 63.50 12.32
C ASP A 830 -35.04 63.39 13.35
N THR A 831 -34.83 64.02 14.49
CA THR A 831 -35.82 64.09 15.58
C THR A 831 -37.07 64.89 15.22
N LEU A 832 -36.95 65.85 14.28
CA LEU A 832 -38.08 66.68 13.85
C LEU A 832 -38.97 65.94 12.86
N SER A 833 -38.40 65.38 11.79
CA SER A 833 -39.17 64.61 10.80
C SER A 833 -39.50 63.18 11.25
N ARG A 834 -38.92 62.72 12.37
CA ARG A 834 -39.02 61.34 12.91
C ARG A 834 -38.63 60.27 11.89
N ARG A 835 -37.80 60.62 10.92
CA ARG A 835 -37.34 59.75 9.83
C ARG A 835 -35.82 59.80 9.76
N TYR A 836 -35.24 58.73 9.24
CA TYR A 836 -33.84 58.76 8.85
C TYR A 836 -33.71 59.64 7.60
N GLU A 837 -32.64 60.41 7.54
CA GLU A 837 -32.29 61.26 6.40
C GLU A 837 -30.78 61.15 6.09
N ILE A 838 -30.43 61.29 4.82
CA ILE A 838 -29.04 61.29 4.38
C ILE A 838 -28.52 62.73 4.50
N LYS A 839 -27.62 62.99 5.45
CA LYS A 839 -26.99 64.30 5.61
C LYS A 839 -25.66 64.38 4.89
N GLN A 840 -25.41 65.55 4.33
CA GLN A 840 -24.18 65.90 3.65
C GLN A 840 -23.32 66.77 4.58
N HIS A 841 -22.20 66.23 5.04
CA HIS A 841 -21.24 66.99 5.84
C HIS A 841 -20.13 67.53 4.93
N ARG A 842 -19.98 68.85 4.88
CA ARG A 842 -18.75 69.48 4.40
C ARG A 842 -17.74 69.47 5.52
N TRP A 843 -16.49 69.19 5.18
CA TRP A 843 -15.37 69.28 6.11
C TRP A 843 -14.86 70.71 6.19
#